data_AF-A0A3Z3TZK4-F1
#
_entry.id   AF-A0A3Z3TZK4-F1
#
_cell.length_a   1.000
_cell.length_b   1.000
_cell.length_c   1.000
_cell.angle_alpha   90.00
_cell.angle_beta   90.00
_cell.angle_gamma   90.00
#
_symmetry.space_group_name_H-M   'P 1'
#
loop_
_entity.id
_entity.type
_entity.pdbx_description
1 polymer ?
#
loop_
_entity_poly.entity_id
_entity_poly.type
_entity_poly.pdbx_seq_one_letter_code
_entity_poly.pdbx_strand_id
1 'polypeptide(L)'
;MHSWKKKLVVSQLALACTLAITSQANATTYDTFGYHDDAATVFGWDDTNDHDYLTYGGYVYNTPVSDSGYFDTKFTGDTVNGVISTFYLNHDYANDTANTLDVTNSTIHGMITSYQIGYGQYVWTNGSDYTTHDWVDDDTFNLNISNSTIDDDFEAFYFTDTYLDSDGKTVKTDYDKLVTAGLGTAITLDVESNINITNNSHVAGIALYQKDLGNSTYTTEAHQWDNTINVANSTVTSGSWSEDEEQGHFGNSSEPSDYNGNGWNNDDVALAFVDDPYSNYRMVNNVTFTDSQLLGDVVLQSSWNYNFYSDGRLVDDSTTVYTNGGWADDDQNVDHLTLTLNNTKWVGAAFNDSQSMDPVQFYDVDANSLDPDSTNYDAWGRVNSAASFQSGIFDVSLNNGSEWDTTKTSVIDTLAVNSGSQVDVANGSKLTADTITLNGGSAMNIGEGGYVDTDHLTVDTFSTVTLADDVSSAWSDDALYANTITVTHGGMLDIQTSNTNADSVIDTDTLELTSSNVADNNGNVYAGVLNIHSNDYTLNADLVNDRTWDTTQANYGYGVVAMNSDGHLTINGNGDINNGDEADASSTTDNVVAATGNYKVRIDNATGAGSVADYKGNELIYVNDVNTDATFSAANKADLGAYTYQAKQEGNTVVLEQMELTDYANMALSIPSANTNIWNLEQDTVGTRLTNARHGLADNGGAWVSYFGGNFNGDNGTINYDQDVNGIMVGVDTKVDGNNAKWIVGAAAGFAKGDLSDRTGQVDQDSQSAYIYSSARFANNIFVDGNLSYSHFNNDLSANMSDGTYVDGNTSSDAWGFGLKLGYDLKLGDAGYVTPYGSVSGLFQSGDDYQLSNDMKVDGQSYDSMRYELGVDAGYTFTYSEDQALTPYFKLAYVYDDSNNDADVNGDSIDNGVEGSAVRVGLGTQFSFTKNFSAYTDANYLGGGDVDQDWSANVGVKYTW
;
A
#
# COMPACT_ATOMS: atom_id res chain seq x y z
N MET A 1 -32.30 -12.84 -5.02
CA MET A 1 -32.86 -13.50 -3.81
C MET A 1 -32.61 -12.59 -2.61
N HIS A 2 -33.59 -11.78 -2.20
CA HIS A 2 -33.37 -10.64 -1.28
C HIS A 2 -34.49 -10.46 -0.24
N SER A 3 -34.97 -11.56 0.37
CA SER A 3 -36.04 -11.48 1.39
C SER A 3 -35.83 -12.37 2.62
N TRP A 4 -34.66 -13.00 2.78
CA TRP A 4 -34.41 -13.92 3.92
C TRP A 4 -33.53 -13.36 5.04
N LYS A 5 -32.83 -12.22 4.85
CA LYS A 5 -32.00 -11.62 5.92
C LYS A 5 -32.79 -10.82 6.98
N LYS A 6 -34.00 -10.33 6.68
CA LYS A 6 -34.79 -9.52 7.64
C LYS A 6 -35.57 -10.32 8.69
N LYS A 7 -35.73 -11.64 8.53
CA LYS A 7 -36.45 -12.48 9.52
C LYS A 7 -35.56 -13.07 10.61
N LEU A 8 -34.24 -13.14 10.40
CA LEU A 8 -33.30 -13.63 11.42
C LEU A 8 -33.04 -12.58 12.51
N VAL A 9 -32.90 -11.30 12.13
CA VAL A 9 -32.65 -10.19 13.07
C VAL A 9 -33.84 -9.97 14.00
N VAL A 10 -35.07 -10.14 13.50
CA VAL A 10 -36.29 -9.99 14.33
C VAL A 10 -36.48 -11.19 15.27
N SER A 11 -36.00 -12.39 14.91
CA SER A 11 -36.03 -13.53 15.85
C SER A 11 -34.89 -13.48 16.86
N GLN A 12 -33.73 -12.91 16.52
CA GLN A 12 -32.64 -12.65 17.47
C GLN A 12 -33.02 -11.56 18.48
N LEU A 13 -33.63 -10.45 18.04
CA LEU A 13 -34.18 -9.43 18.96
C LEU A 13 -35.31 -9.99 19.82
N ALA A 14 -36.20 -10.82 19.27
CA ALA A 14 -37.27 -11.43 20.05
C ALA A 14 -36.73 -12.47 21.04
N LEU A 15 -35.69 -13.24 20.71
CA LEU A 15 -35.05 -14.19 21.62
C LEU A 15 -34.26 -13.45 22.72
N ALA A 16 -33.56 -12.37 22.38
CA ALA A 16 -32.88 -11.48 23.34
C ALA A 16 -33.87 -10.80 24.29
N CYS A 17 -34.99 -10.26 23.78
CA CYS A 17 -36.05 -9.70 24.61
C CYS A 17 -36.80 -10.76 25.43
N THR A 18 -36.92 -12.00 24.95
CA THR A 18 -37.57 -13.07 25.74
C THR A 18 -36.63 -13.61 26.82
N LEU A 19 -35.32 -13.70 26.55
CA LEU A 19 -34.28 -14.04 27.54
C LEU A 19 -34.17 -12.97 28.62
N ALA A 20 -34.18 -11.68 28.25
CA ALA A 20 -34.16 -10.54 29.18
C ALA A 20 -35.43 -10.45 30.07
N ILE A 21 -36.58 -10.93 29.58
CA ILE A 21 -37.83 -10.94 30.36
C ILE A 21 -37.94 -12.19 31.25
N THR A 22 -37.23 -13.27 30.94
CA THR A 22 -37.18 -14.48 31.80
C THR A 22 -36.06 -14.48 32.84
N SER A 23 -35.02 -13.64 32.71
CA SER A 23 -33.95 -13.51 33.72
C SER A 23 -34.32 -12.62 34.91
N GLN A 24 -35.28 -11.70 34.76
CA GLN A 24 -35.73 -10.80 35.84
C GLN A 24 -36.53 -11.48 36.97
N ALA A 25 -36.72 -12.81 36.92
CA ALA A 25 -37.56 -13.50 37.89
C ALA A 25 -36.89 -13.73 39.27
N ASN A 26 -35.58 -13.50 39.42
CA ASN A 26 -34.84 -13.65 40.70
C ASN A 26 -33.68 -12.65 40.90
N ALA A 27 -33.58 -11.57 40.12
CA ALA A 27 -32.49 -10.60 40.24
C ALA A 27 -32.44 -10.00 41.65
N THR A 28 -31.34 -10.24 42.36
CA THR A 28 -31.12 -9.72 43.71
C THR A 28 -30.10 -8.59 43.67
N THR A 29 -30.36 -7.52 44.42
CA THR A 29 -29.38 -6.45 44.65
C THR A 29 -28.69 -6.69 45.99
N TYR A 30 -27.36 -6.68 45.98
CA TYR A 30 -26.53 -6.92 47.15
C TYR A 30 -25.67 -5.69 47.45
N ASP A 31 -25.79 -5.13 48.65
CA ASP A 31 -24.87 -4.11 49.16
C ASP A 31 -23.87 -4.80 50.09
N THR A 32 -22.59 -4.79 49.74
CA THR A 32 -21.55 -5.54 50.45
C THR A 32 -21.14 -4.91 51.77
N PHE A 33 -21.31 -3.60 51.89
CA PHE A 33 -21.03 -2.81 53.09
C PHE A 33 -22.33 -2.26 53.70
N GLY A 34 -22.33 -2.12 55.02
CA GLY A 34 -23.43 -1.52 55.77
C GLY A 34 -22.92 -0.74 56.97
N TYR A 35 -23.72 0.21 57.44
CA TYR A 35 -23.46 1.00 58.65
C TYR A 35 -24.61 0.84 59.63
N HIS A 36 -24.29 0.50 60.87
CA HIS A 36 -25.22 0.49 61.99
C HIS A 36 -25.02 1.76 62.82
N ASP A 37 -26.07 2.56 62.98
CA ASP A 37 -26.12 3.84 63.72
C ASP A 37 -27.00 3.69 64.99
N ASP A 38 -26.44 3.93 66.18
CA ASP A 38 -27.10 3.91 67.50
C ASP A 38 -27.53 5.31 67.99
N ALA A 39 -27.41 6.35 67.15
CA ALA A 39 -27.89 7.71 67.39
C ALA A 39 -27.33 8.45 68.62
N ALA A 40 -26.44 7.84 69.40
CA ALA A 40 -26.13 8.23 70.78
C ALA A 40 -24.70 8.78 70.96
N THR A 41 -23.77 8.32 70.15
CA THR A 41 -22.33 8.59 70.21
C THR A 41 -21.83 8.96 68.83
N VAL A 42 -20.72 9.70 68.74
CA VAL A 42 -20.14 10.07 67.45
C VAL A 42 -19.24 8.93 66.99
N PHE A 43 -19.41 8.49 65.74
CA PHE A 43 -18.61 7.43 65.15
C PHE A 43 -17.12 7.71 65.30
N GLY A 44 -16.37 6.72 65.79
CA GLY A 44 -14.92 6.76 65.90
C GLY A 44 -14.29 5.44 65.46
N TRP A 45 -13.34 5.49 64.52
CA TRP A 45 -12.61 4.33 63.99
C TRP A 45 -11.92 3.46 65.06
N ASP A 46 -11.58 4.05 66.22
CA ASP A 46 -10.89 3.39 67.33
C ASP A 46 -11.76 3.24 68.61
N ASP A 47 -13.04 3.62 68.60
CA ASP A 47 -13.86 3.64 69.82
C ASP A 47 -14.56 2.30 70.09
N THR A 48 -13.92 1.49 70.94
CA THR A 48 -14.47 0.18 71.38
C THR A 48 -15.70 0.27 72.31
N ASN A 49 -16.11 1.46 72.75
CA ASN A 49 -17.31 1.65 73.58
C ASN A 49 -18.50 2.21 72.80
N ASP A 50 -18.32 2.46 71.49
CA ASP A 50 -19.37 2.89 70.59
C ASP A 50 -20.21 1.69 70.13
N HIS A 51 -21.51 1.91 69.92
CA HIS A 51 -22.42 0.93 69.31
C HIS A 51 -22.59 1.15 67.81
N ASP A 52 -21.95 2.18 67.26
CA ASP A 52 -21.84 2.41 65.82
C ASP A 52 -20.78 1.48 65.21
N TYR A 53 -21.12 0.76 64.14
CA TYR A 53 -20.15 -0.13 63.48
C TYR A 53 -20.45 -0.38 62.00
N LEU A 54 -19.38 -0.69 61.27
CA LEU A 54 -19.43 -1.11 59.87
C LEU A 54 -19.54 -2.63 59.76
N THR A 55 -20.42 -3.08 58.86
CA THR A 55 -20.57 -4.50 58.50
C THR A 55 -20.08 -4.73 57.09
N TYR A 56 -19.41 -5.86 56.87
CA TYR A 56 -19.05 -6.36 55.55
C TYR A 56 -19.62 -7.76 55.34
N GLY A 57 -20.33 -7.97 54.24
CA GLY A 57 -21.03 -9.20 53.88
C GLY A 57 -20.71 -9.71 52.48
N GLY A 58 -19.54 -9.35 51.94
CA GLY A 58 -19.16 -9.62 50.54
C GLY A 58 -18.28 -10.86 50.30
N TYR A 59 -18.05 -11.73 51.29
CA TYR A 59 -17.19 -12.92 51.09
C TYR A 59 -17.91 -14.02 50.32
N VAL A 60 -17.18 -14.68 49.41
CA VAL A 60 -17.62 -15.88 48.66
C VAL A 60 -17.16 -17.16 49.38
N TYR A 61 -18.04 -18.17 49.45
CA TYR A 61 -17.73 -19.46 50.06
C TYR A 61 -18.30 -20.65 49.27
N ASN A 62 -17.57 -21.76 49.24
CA ASN A 62 -18.02 -23.01 48.61
C ASN A 62 -18.91 -23.86 49.55
N THR A 63 -19.92 -23.26 50.18
CA THR A 63 -20.90 -24.02 50.99
C THR A 63 -22.33 -23.49 50.88
N PRO A 64 -23.35 -24.37 50.90
CA PRO A 64 -24.75 -23.97 50.82
C PRO A 64 -25.32 -23.39 52.14
N VAL A 65 -24.49 -22.83 53.02
CA VAL A 65 -24.91 -22.44 54.38
C VAL A 65 -25.73 -21.15 54.36
N SER A 66 -26.87 -21.19 55.05
CA SER A 66 -27.85 -20.11 55.21
C SER A 66 -27.41 -18.98 56.17
N ASP A 67 -26.10 -18.71 56.29
CA ASP A 67 -25.63 -17.59 57.12
C ASP A 67 -25.82 -16.29 56.34
N SER A 68 -26.49 -15.34 56.96
CA SER A 68 -27.13 -14.20 56.29
C SER A 68 -26.17 -13.10 55.82
N GLY A 69 -24.91 -13.41 55.52
CA GLY A 69 -23.88 -12.42 55.21
C GLY A 69 -22.76 -12.88 54.26
N TYR A 70 -22.90 -13.99 53.54
CA TYR A 70 -21.91 -14.48 52.56
C TYR A 70 -22.56 -14.83 51.21
N PHE A 71 -21.78 -14.70 50.14
CA PHE A 71 -22.18 -15.03 48.78
C PHE A 71 -21.81 -16.47 48.40
N ASP A 72 -22.64 -17.08 47.56
CA ASP A 72 -22.30 -18.33 46.86
C ASP A 72 -21.38 -18.01 45.67
N THR A 73 -20.77 -19.05 45.11
CA THR A 73 -19.89 -19.04 43.94
C THR A 73 -20.57 -18.61 42.63
N LYS A 74 -21.85 -18.21 42.64
CA LYS A 74 -22.65 -17.94 41.43
C LYS A 74 -23.55 -16.72 41.55
N PHE A 75 -23.35 -15.77 40.64
CA PHE A 75 -24.21 -14.61 40.42
C PHE A 75 -24.91 -14.76 39.07
N THR A 76 -26.25 -14.66 39.05
CA THR A 76 -27.03 -14.84 37.83
C THR A 76 -28.21 -13.88 37.76
N GLY A 77 -28.04 -12.80 36.99
CA GLY A 77 -29.07 -11.74 36.92
C GLY A 77 -28.98 -10.74 38.07
N ASP A 78 -27.96 -10.83 38.90
CA ASP A 78 -27.80 -10.06 40.14
C ASP A 78 -27.07 -8.73 39.92
N THR A 79 -27.32 -7.79 40.82
CA THR A 79 -26.57 -6.52 40.93
C THR A 79 -25.83 -6.48 42.27
N VAL A 80 -24.52 -6.21 42.27
CA VAL A 80 -23.73 -6.06 43.50
C VAL A 80 -23.19 -4.64 43.57
N ASN A 81 -23.35 -3.97 44.71
CA ASN A 81 -22.70 -2.69 45.01
C ASN A 81 -21.63 -2.93 46.09
N GLY A 82 -20.37 -2.78 45.69
CA GLY A 82 -19.17 -2.87 46.51
C GLY A 82 -18.32 -4.10 46.25
N VAL A 83 -17.61 -4.57 47.27
CA VAL A 83 -16.46 -5.47 47.10
C VAL A 83 -16.86 -6.93 47.37
N ILE A 84 -16.62 -7.80 46.40
CA ILE A 84 -16.73 -9.25 46.50
C ILE A 84 -15.35 -9.82 46.82
N SER A 85 -15.20 -10.54 47.93
CA SER A 85 -13.93 -11.15 48.33
C SER A 85 -13.95 -12.68 48.20
N THR A 86 -13.04 -13.25 47.42
CA THR A 86 -12.86 -14.71 47.25
C THR A 86 -11.86 -15.30 48.24
N PHE A 87 -11.39 -14.52 49.22
CA PHE A 87 -10.34 -14.89 50.19
C PHE A 87 -10.56 -16.25 50.88
N TYR A 88 -11.80 -16.66 51.10
CA TYR A 88 -12.17 -17.92 51.78
C TYR A 88 -12.60 -19.05 50.84
N LEU A 89 -12.55 -18.86 49.52
CA LEU A 89 -13.04 -19.84 48.55
C LEU A 89 -12.26 -21.16 48.59
N ASN A 90 -10.94 -21.10 48.83
CA ASN A 90 -10.04 -22.26 48.87
C ASN A 90 -10.04 -23.04 50.21
N HIS A 91 -11.00 -22.81 51.12
CA HIS A 91 -10.99 -23.44 52.46
C HIS A 91 -11.70 -24.81 52.53
N ASP A 92 -11.51 -25.63 51.49
CA ASP A 92 -12.04 -26.97 51.37
C ASP A 92 -10.91 -28.02 51.59
N TYR A 93 -10.98 -28.78 52.70
CA TYR A 93 -10.04 -29.86 53.02
C TYR A 93 -10.28 -31.17 52.23
N ALA A 94 -11.10 -31.16 51.17
CA ALA A 94 -11.36 -32.28 50.28
C ALA A 94 -10.76 -31.98 48.90
N ASN A 95 -9.79 -32.80 48.50
CA ASN A 95 -8.95 -32.69 47.29
C ASN A 95 -9.69 -32.72 45.92
N ASP A 96 -10.83 -32.03 45.72
CA ASP A 96 -11.59 -32.16 44.46
C ASP A 96 -12.68 -31.07 44.20
N THR A 97 -12.68 -29.92 44.88
CA THR A 97 -13.64 -28.84 44.59
C THR A 97 -13.02 -27.71 43.77
N ALA A 98 -13.79 -27.20 42.81
CA ALA A 98 -13.34 -26.14 41.93
C ALA A 98 -13.41 -24.77 42.64
N ASN A 99 -12.27 -24.08 42.74
CA ASN A 99 -12.16 -22.69 43.18
C ASN A 99 -12.72 -21.77 42.10
N THR A 100 -14.04 -21.74 41.92
CA THR A 100 -14.70 -21.04 40.80
C THR A 100 -15.68 -19.98 41.26
N LEU A 101 -15.69 -18.83 40.58
CA LEU A 101 -16.71 -17.79 40.68
C LEU A 101 -17.34 -17.58 39.29
N ASP A 102 -18.65 -17.78 39.17
CA ASP A 102 -19.42 -17.56 37.94
C ASP A 102 -20.28 -16.29 38.04
N VAL A 103 -20.08 -15.32 37.13
CA VAL A 103 -20.84 -14.06 37.04
C VAL A 103 -21.53 -13.98 35.67
N THR A 104 -22.84 -14.23 35.63
CA THR A 104 -23.59 -14.33 34.37
C THR A 104 -24.82 -13.42 34.33
N ASN A 105 -24.97 -12.60 33.28
CA ASN A 105 -26.07 -11.63 33.16
C ASN A 105 -26.16 -10.66 34.35
N SER A 106 -25.02 -10.32 34.95
CA SER A 106 -24.96 -9.58 36.21
C SER A 106 -24.23 -8.25 36.04
N THR A 107 -24.47 -7.33 36.98
CA THR A 107 -23.75 -6.06 37.07
C THR A 107 -23.10 -5.95 38.44
N ILE A 108 -21.79 -5.80 38.49
CA ILE A 108 -21.03 -5.58 39.73
C ILE A 108 -20.51 -4.15 39.65
N HIS A 109 -21.04 -3.29 40.52
CA HIS A 109 -20.55 -1.95 40.76
C HIS A 109 -19.52 -2.01 41.88
N GLY A 110 -18.25 -2.19 41.54
CA GLY A 110 -17.15 -2.32 42.49
C GLY A 110 -16.10 -3.35 42.08
N MET A 111 -15.69 -4.18 43.03
CA MET A 111 -14.48 -4.99 42.88
C MET A 111 -14.71 -6.46 43.18
N ILE A 112 -14.07 -7.34 42.43
CA ILE A 112 -13.80 -8.72 42.82
C ILE A 112 -12.35 -8.81 43.26
N THR A 113 -12.09 -9.26 44.49
CA THR A 113 -10.72 -9.42 45.00
C THR A 113 -10.52 -10.73 45.73
N SER A 114 -9.29 -11.25 45.73
CA SER A 114 -8.90 -12.36 46.61
C SER A 114 -8.36 -11.90 47.96
N TYR A 115 -8.19 -10.58 48.18
CA TYR A 115 -7.71 -10.03 49.45
C TYR A 115 -8.72 -10.14 50.59
N GLN A 116 -8.17 -10.16 51.81
CA GLN A 116 -8.97 -10.00 53.01
C GLN A 116 -9.39 -8.54 53.20
N ILE A 117 -10.69 -8.29 53.37
CA ILE A 117 -11.22 -6.93 53.52
C ILE A 117 -11.03 -6.41 54.95
N GLY A 118 -10.52 -5.18 55.09
CA GLY A 118 -10.25 -4.51 56.36
C GLY A 118 -9.98 -3.00 56.22
N TYR A 119 -9.78 -2.32 57.35
CA TYR A 119 -9.36 -0.92 57.44
C TYR A 119 -8.29 -0.75 58.53
N GLY A 120 -7.11 -0.23 58.16
CA GLY A 120 -6.00 -0.03 59.10
C GLY A 120 -5.53 -1.35 59.72
N GLN A 121 -5.64 -1.48 61.05
CA GLN A 121 -5.33 -2.74 61.77
C GLN A 121 -6.55 -3.65 61.95
N TYR A 122 -7.74 -3.21 61.52
CA TYR A 122 -8.99 -3.93 61.69
C TYR A 122 -9.32 -4.72 60.44
N VAL A 123 -9.72 -5.98 60.58
CA VAL A 123 -10.04 -6.87 59.45
C VAL A 123 -11.34 -7.61 59.77
N TRP A 124 -12.25 -7.73 58.80
CA TRP A 124 -13.45 -8.54 58.99
C TRP A 124 -13.08 -10.02 58.84
N THR A 125 -13.45 -10.86 59.82
CA THR A 125 -12.94 -12.24 59.91
C THR A 125 -13.99 -13.34 59.75
N ASN A 126 -15.20 -13.01 59.26
CA ASN A 126 -16.30 -13.98 59.17
C ASN A 126 -16.52 -14.71 60.52
N GLY A 127 -16.38 -14.00 61.64
CA GLY A 127 -16.52 -14.59 62.99
C GLY A 127 -15.56 -15.74 63.31
N SER A 128 -14.46 -15.88 62.56
CA SER A 128 -13.52 -16.99 62.66
C SER A 128 -12.13 -16.53 63.10
N ASP A 129 -11.48 -17.28 64.00
CA ASP A 129 -10.10 -17.02 64.45
C ASP A 129 -9.05 -17.51 63.40
N TYR A 130 -9.49 -17.89 62.20
CA TYR A 130 -8.62 -18.48 61.18
C TYR A 130 -7.78 -17.40 60.52
N THR A 131 -6.47 -17.52 60.70
CA THR A 131 -5.44 -16.55 60.30
C THR A 131 -4.55 -17.07 59.17
N THR A 132 -4.83 -18.25 58.61
CA THR A 132 -4.01 -18.90 57.58
C THR A 132 -4.82 -19.08 56.30
N HIS A 133 -4.52 -18.24 55.32
CA HIS A 133 -5.00 -18.31 53.94
C HIS A 133 -3.92 -19.04 53.15
N ASP A 134 -4.15 -20.33 52.91
CA ASP A 134 -3.16 -21.22 52.30
C ASP A 134 -3.66 -21.59 50.90
N TRP A 135 -3.48 -20.70 49.91
CA TRP A 135 -3.46 -21.15 48.52
C TRP A 135 -2.23 -22.03 48.36
N VAL A 136 -2.43 -23.28 47.94
CA VAL A 136 -1.34 -24.21 47.70
C VAL A 136 -0.98 -24.12 46.21
N ASP A 137 0.29 -24.34 45.90
CA ASP A 137 0.76 -24.57 44.53
C ASP A 137 -0.12 -25.62 43.82
N ASP A 138 -0.50 -25.36 42.56
CA ASP A 138 -1.53 -26.03 41.72
C ASP A 138 -3.01 -25.67 42.01
N ASP A 139 -3.35 -24.83 43.00
CA ASP A 139 -4.73 -24.39 43.26
C ASP A 139 -5.12 -23.16 42.41
N THR A 140 -5.56 -23.35 41.16
CA THR A 140 -5.96 -22.22 40.31
C THR A 140 -7.38 -21.69 40.60
N PHE A 141 -7.52 -20.39 40.83
CA PHE A 141 -8.81 -19.69 40.87
C PHE A 141 -9.40 -19.53 39.47
N ASN A 142 -10.68 -19.88 39.28
CA ASN A 142 -11.37 -19.75 38.00
C ASN A 142 -12.45 -18.66 38.10
N LEU A 143 -12.34 -17.60 37.30
CA LEU A 143 -13.33 -16.53 37.23
C LEU A 143 -14.00 -16.54 35.85
N ASN A 144 -15.30 -16.85 35.81
CA ASN A 144 -16.07 -16.88 34.56
C ASN A 144 -17.07 -15.74 34.52
N ILE A 145 -16.87 -14.81 33.58
CA ILE A 145 -17.70 -13.63 33.38
C ILE A 145 -18.37 -13.77 32.00
N SER A 146 -19.70 -13.72 31.98
CA SER A 146 -20.47 -13.90 30.74
C SER A 146 -21.67 -12.98 30.67
N ASN A 147 -21.73 -12.14 29.63
CA ASN A 147 -22.79 -11.14 29.43
C ASN A 147 -23.02 -10.29 30.68
N SER A 148 -21.93 -9.84 31.31
CA SER A 148 -21.94 -9.14 32.59
C SER A 148 -21.09 -7.88 32.53
N THR A 149 -21.38 -6.91 33.38
CA THR A 149 -20.57 -5.71 33.56
C THR A 149 -19.94 -5.74 34.95
N ILE A 150 -18.64 -5.53 35.02
CA ILE A 150 -17.91 -5.27 36.25
C ILE A 150 -17.25 -3.91 36.06
N ASP A 151 -17.89 -2.89 36.61
CA ASP A 151 -17.34 -1.54 36.65
C ASP A 151 -16.74 -1.29 38.03
N ASP A 152 -15.83 -0.35 38.11
CA ASP A 152 -15.10 0.06 39.31
C ASP A 152 -15.70 1.32 39.97
N ASP A 153 -16.96 1.65 39.65
CA ASP A 153 -17.66 2.85 40.15
C ASP A 153 -17.80 2.88 41.70
N PHE A 154 -17.64 1.75 42.39
CA PHE A 154 -17.68 1.69 43.85
C PHE A 154 -16.28 1.85 44.46
N GLU A 155 -15.90 3.11 44.65
CA GLU A 155 -14.58 3.49 45.16
C GLU A 155 -14.53 3.70 46.67
N ALA A 156 -15.68 4.01 47.28
CA ALA A 156 -15.80 4.17 48.71
C ALA A 156 -17.23 3.89 49.20
N PHE A 157 -17.33 3.34 50.41
CA PHE A 157 -18.60 3.23 51.11
C PHE A 157 -18.83 4.48 51.96
N TYR A 158 -19.80 5.29 51.56
CA TYR A 158 -20.22 6.50 52.26
C TYR A 158 -21.33 6.21 53.26
N PHE A 159 -21.19 6.74 54.47
CA PHE A 159 -22.22 6.67 55.50
C PHE A 159 -22.37 8.00 56.24
N THR A 160 -23.53 8.17 56.87
CA THR A 160 -23.86 9.36 57.66
C THR A 160 -24.07 8.91 59.08
N ASP A 161 -23.21 9.38 59.98
CA ASP A 161 -23.40 9.17 61.40
C ASP A 161 -24.34 10.23 61.98
N THR A 162 -25.33 9.81 62.75
CA THR A 162 -26.26 10.69 63.45
C THR A 162 -26.01 10.56 64.94
N TYR A 163 -25.70 11.62 65.66
CA TYR A 163 -25.38 11.51 67.09
C TYR A 163 -25.92 12.65 67.93
N LEU A 164 -25.95 12.47 69.25
CA LEU A 164 -26.30 13.54 70.18
C LEU A 164 -25.05 14.32 70.58
N ASP A 165 -25.05 15.63 70.33
CA ASP A 165 -24.00 16.52 70.81
C ASP A 165 -24.01 16.66 72.34
N SER A 166 -23.03 17.39 72.89
CA SER A 166 -22.93 17.63 74.34
C SER A 166 -24.15 18.34 74.96
N ASP A 167 -25.03 18.93 74.13
CA ASP A 167 -26.27 19.58 74.53
C ASP A 167 -27.52 18.69 74.34
N GLY A 168 -27.35 17.44 73.88
CA GLY A 168 -28.43 16.48 73.64
C GLY A 168 -29.25 16.79 72.38
N LYS A 169 -28.67 17.50 71.40
CA LYS A 169 -29.29 17.71 70.08
C LYS A 169 -28.74 16.71 69.07
N THR A 170 -29.62 16.23 68.21
CA THR A 170 -29.22 15.43 67.05
C THR A 170 -28.39 16.29 66.09
N VAL A 171 -27.14 15.91 65.92
CA VAL A 171 -26.17 16.40 64.95
C VAL A 171 -25.86 15.25 63.98
N LYS A 172 -25.33 15.56 62.80
CA LYS A 172 -24.87 14.58 61.83
C LYS A 172 -23.43 14.87 61.44
N THR A 173 -22.62 13.85 61.22
CA THR A 173 -21.39 14.02 60.44
C THR A 173 -21.75 14.18 58.96
N ASP A 174 -21.00 15.01 58.25
CA ASP A 174 -21.12 15.12 56.80
C ASP A 174 -20.19 14.07 56.18
N TYR A 175 -20.74 12.91 55.79
CA TYR A 175 -20.11 11.87 54.95
C TYR A 175 -18.77 11.31 55.47
N ASP A 176 -18.83 10.46 56.51
CA ASP A 176 -17.70 9.56 56.78
C ASP A 176 -17.62 8.50 55.66
N LYS A 177 -16.39 8.13 55.25
CA LYS A 177 -16.15 7.21 54.12
C LYS A 177 -15.17 6.09 54.48
N LEU A 178 -15.45 4.87 54.02
CA LEU A 178 -14.50 3.76 53.94
C LEU A 178 -14.03 3.63 52.50
N VAL A 179 -12.75 3.93 52.25
CA VAL A 179 -12.14 3.90 50.92
C VAL A 179 -11.86 2.46 50.50
N THR A 180 -12.37 2.07 49.32
CA THR A 180 -12.13 0.75 48.70
C THR A 180 -11.30 0.83 47.42
N ALA A 181 -11.16 2.00 46.78
CA ALA A 181 -10.34 2.20 45.58
C ALA A 181 -8.87 1.77 45.77
N GLY A 182 -8.32 1.92 46.98
CA GLY A 182 -6.97 1.46 47.30
C GLY A 182 -6.77 -0.07 47.26
N LEU A 183 -7.82 -0.85 47.00
CA LEU A 183 -7.73 -2.30 46.82
C LEU A 183 -7.33 -2.70 45.38
N GLY A 184 -7.35 -1.78 44.40
CA GLY A 184 -7.01 -2.03 42.99
C GLY A 184 -8.16 -1.78 42.02
N THR A 185 -8.16 -2.44 40.86
CA THR A 185 -9.16 -2.31 39.78
C THR A 185 -10.40 -3.19 39.99
N ALA A 186 -11.35 -3.18 39.05
CA ALA A 186 -12.57 -3.99 39.09
C ALA A 186 -12.33 -5.48 39.39
N ILE A 187 -11.19 -6.04 38.98
CA ILE A 187 -10.74 -7.35 39.49
C ILE A 187 -9.28 -7.28 39.91
N THR A 188 -9.02 -7.60 41.19
CA THR A 188 -7.68 -7.57 41.78
C THR A 188 -7.37 -8.83 42.57
N LEU A 189 -6.44 -9.65 42.09
CA LEU A 189 -6.20 -11.01 42.60
C LEU A 189 -4.73 -11.22 42.98
N ASP A 190 -4.48 -11.87 44.12
CA ASP A 190 -3.18 -12.31 44.65
C ASP A 190 -3.03 -13.85 44.66
N VAL A 191 -3.69 -14.50 43.70
CA VAL A 191 -3.80 -15.96 43.54
C VAL A 191 -3.67 -16.34 42.07
N GLU A 192 -3.13 -17.52 41.76
CA GLU A 192 -3.08 -18.05 40.40
C GLU A 192 -4.47 -18.07 39.79
N SER A 193 -4.63 -17.47 38.62
CA SER A 193 -5.96 -17.12 38.12
C SER A 193 -6.17 -17.50 36.66
N ASN A 194 -7.32 -18.11 36.41
CA ASN A 194 -7.84 -18.43 35.09
C ASN A 194 -9.14 -17.65 34.86
N ILE A 195 -9.04 -16.54 34.13
CA ILE A 195 -10.11 -15.57 33.94
C ILE A 195 -10.68 -15.73 32.53
N ASN A 196 -11.99 -15.96 32.43
CA ASN A 196 -12.71 -16.11 31.16
C ASN A 196 -13.80 -15.05 31.05
N ILE A 197 -13.66 -14.10 30.11
CA ILE A 197 -14.59 -13.00 29.87
C ILE A 197 -15.24 -13.19 28.51
N THR A 198 -16.56 -13.38 28.47
CA THR A 198 -17.26 -13.80 27.25
C THR A 198 -18.61 -13.09 27.04
N ASN A 199 -19.17 -13.24 25.85
CA ASN A 199 -20.57 -12.90 25.53
C ASN A 199 -20.95 -11.43 25.79
N ASN A 200 -20.18 -10.47 25.26
CA ASN A 200 -20.40 -9.03 25.42
C ASN A 200 -20.32 -8.58 26.89
N SER A 201 -19.30 -9.06 27.59
CA SER A 201 -18.99 -8.57 28.94
C SER A 201 -18.12 -7.32 28.89
N HIS A 202 -18.19 -6.51 29.93
CA HIS A 202 -17.41 -5.28 30.09
C HIS A 202 -16.72 -5.30 31.47
N VAL A 203 -15.40 -5.12 31.52
CA VAL A 203 -14.61 -5.15 32.76
C VAL A 203 -13.66 -3.96 32.81
N ALA A 204 -13.69 -3.19 33.91
CA ALA A 204 -12.84 -2.02 34.13
C ALA A 204 -11.55 -2.36 34.91
N GLY A 205 -10.54 -2.86 34.20
CA GLY A 205 -9.22 -3.16 34.74
C GLY A 205 -9.10 -4.53 35.44
N ILE A 206 -7.96 -5.20 35.23
CA ILE A 206 -7.60 -6.46 35.87
C ILE A 206 -6.17 -6.35 36.40
N ALA A 207 -5.97 -6.57 37.71
CA ALA A 207 -4.66 -6.56 38.35
C ALA A 207 -4.37 -7.90 39.01
N LEU A 208 -3.28 -8.56 38.60
CA LEU A 208 -2.80 -9.81 39.17
C LEU A 208 -1.47 -9.57 39.89
N TYR A 209 -1.44 -9.93 41.17
CA TYR A 209 -0.27 -9.84 42.03
C TYR A 209 0.24 -11.24 42.33
N GLN A 210 1.54 -11.47 42.15
CA GLN A 210 2.18 -12.67 42.66
C GLN A 210 2.25 -12.58 44.19
N LYS A 211 2.29 -13.75 44.86
CA LYS A 211 2.39 -13.84 46.31
C LYS A 211 3.40 -14.89 46.72
N ASP A 212 4.30 -14.56 47.65
CA ASP A 212 5.14 -15.56 48.29
C ASP A 212 4.32 -16.48 49.21
N LEU A 213 4.17 -17.75 48.80
CA LEU A 213 3.49 -18.79 49.57
C LEU A 213 4.36 -19.34 50.74
N GLY A 214 5.62 -18.92 50.87
CA GLY A 214 6.49 -19.17 52.02
C GLY A 214 6.78 -20.65 52.33
N ASN A 215 6.46 -21.57 51.41
CA ASN A 215 6.49 -23.00 51.70
C ASN A 215 7.89 -23.58 51.52
N SER A 216 8.54 -23.83 52.67
CA SER A 216 9.89 -24.40 52.77
C SER A 216 10.11 -25.75 52.04
N THR A 217 9.04 -26.45 51.66
CA THR A 217 9.10 -27.76 50.96
C THR A 217 9.49 -27.61 49.49
N TYR A 218 9.24 -26.44 48.89
CA TYR A 218 9.42 -26.17 47.45
C TYR A 218 10.72 -25.45 47.12
N THR A 219 11.64 -25.31 48.09
CA THR A 219 12.96 -24.68 47.89
C THR A 219 13.95 -25.51 47.06
N THR A 220 13.52 -26.65 46.48
CA THR A 220 14.38 -27.57 45.72
C THR A 220 13.81 -28.02 44.37
N GLU A 221 12.54 -27.74 44.05
CA GLU A 221 11.88 -28.08 42.78
C GLU A 221 11.43 -26.77 42.11
N ALA A 222 11.64 -26.60 40.80
CA ALA A 222 11.25 -25.37 40.11
C ALA A 222 9.71 -25.28 40.03
N HIS A 223 9.15 -24.14 40.44
CA HIS A 223 7.72 -23.83 40.36
C HIS A 223 7.50 -22.50 39.63
N GLN A 224 6.33 -22.36 39.02
CA GLN A 224 5.90 -21.17 38.29
C GLN A 224 4.51 -20.74 38.76
N TRP A 225 4.24 -19.44 38.76
CA TRP A 225 2.95 -18.86 39.08
C TRP A 225 2.17 -18.59 37.79
N ASP A 226 1.14 -19.39 37.52
CA ASP A 226 0.43 -19.35 36.24
C ASP A 226 -0.84 -18.50 36.26
N ASN A 227 -0.93 -17.56 35.33
CA ASN A 227 -2.15 -16.81 35.05
C ASN A 227 -2.57 -16.96 33.58
N THR A 228 -3.87 -17.10 33.36
CA THR A 228 -4.47 -17.10 32.03
C THR A 228 -5.67 -16.17 31.98
N ILE A 229 -5.73 -15.31 30.97
CA ILE A 229 -6.87 -14.43 30.71
C ILE A 229 -7.35 -14.68 29.27
N ASN A 230 -8.60 -15.12 29.13
CA ASN A 230 -9.25 -15.31 27.83
C ASN A 230 -10.43 -14.35 27.71
N VAL A 231 -10.35 -13.42 26.77
CA VAL A 231 -11.41 -12.44 26.47
C VAL A 231 -11.97 -12.71 25.07
N ALA A 232 -13.27 -12.99 24.99
CA ALA A 232 -13.93 -13.27 23.72
C ALA A 232 -15.22 -12.47 23.56
N ASN A 233 -15.38 -11.79 22.42
CA ASN A 233 -16.54 -10.94 22.12
C ASN A 233 -16.86 -9.97 23.27
N SER A 234 -15.84 -9.37 23.89
CA SER A 234 -15.99 -8.58 25.12
C SER A 234 -15.02 -7.40 25.14
N THR A 235 -15.13 -6.54 26.15
CA THR A 235 -14.29 -5.35 26.29
C THR A 235 -13.65 -5.31 27.67
N VAL A 236 -12.34 -5.07 27.70
CA VAL A 236 -11.61 -4.70 28.91
C VAL A 236 -11.14 -3.26 28.74
N THR A 237 -11.46 -2.41 29.71
CA THR A 237 -11.04 -1.00 29.75
C THR A 237 -10.06 -0.77 30.90
N SER A 238 -9.45 0.42 30.96
CA SER A 238 -8.75 0.91 32.13
C SER A 238 -9.62 0.82 33.39
N GLY A 239 -9.00 0.56 34.54
CA GLY A 239 -9.63 0.71 35.86
C GLY A 239 -8.87 1.73 36.73
N SER A 240 -9.51 2.20 37.79
CA SER A 240 -8.98 3.16 38.74
C SER A 240 -8.25 2.49 39.91
N TRP A 241 -7.11 3.05 40.33
CA TRP A 241 -6.35 2.66 41.53
C TRP A 241 -6.50 3.66 42.68
N SER A 242 -7.27 4.74 42.49
CA SER A 242 -7.39 5.85 43.45
C SER A 242 -8.81 6.42 43.45
N GLU A 243 -9.17 7.21 44.47
CA GLU A 243 -10.52 7.79 44.53
C GLU A 243 -10.72 8.94 43.52
N ASP A 244 -11.71 8.80 42.64
CA ASP A 244 -12.11 9.79 41.65
C ASP A 244 -12.67 11.08 42.26
N GLU A 245 -13.24 11.04 43.47
CA GLU A 245 -13.86 12.21 44.12
C GLU A 245 -12.83 13.27 44.60
N GLU A 246 -11.57 12.89 44.84
CA GLU A 246 -10.54 13.83 45.33
C GLU A 246 -9.79 14.55 44.21
N GLN A 247 -9.74 13.98 43.00
CA GLN A 247 -9.08 14.56 41.83
C GLN A 247 -9.94 14.63 40.54
N GLY A 248 -11.25 14.40 40.58
CA GLY A 248 -12.23 14.96 39.64
C GLY A 248 -12.55 14.19 38.34
N HIS A 249 -13.76 13.61 38.34
CA HIS A 249 -14.70 13.25 37.25
C HIS A 249 -14.52 11.89 36.55
N PHE A 250 -15.45 10.94 36.80
CA PHE A 250 -15.62 9.62 36.13
C PHE A 250 -14.35 9.04 35.52
N GLY A 251 -13.61 8.28 36.33
CA GLY A 251 -12.31 7.74 36.00
C GLY A 251 -11.27 8.85 35.98
N ASN A 252 -10.33 8.82 36.92
CA ASN A 252 -9.02 9.43 36.68
C ASN A 252 -8.19 8.61 35.65
N SER A 253 -8.85 8.06 34.62
CA SER A 253 -8.33 7.86 33.28
C SER A 253 -9.10 8.84 32.41
N SER A 254 -8.42 9.79 31.85
CA SER A 254 -9.03 10.95 31.23
C SER A 254 -9.75 10.57 29.94
N GLU A 255 -10.98 10.05 30.02
CA GLU A 255 -11.54 9.18 28.96
C GLU A 255 -10.59 8.01 28.62
N PRO A 256 -11.06 6.91 28.01
CA PRO A 256 -10.18 5.99 27.27
C PRO A 256 -9.51 6.66 26.04
N SER A 257 -9.36 7.99 26.02
CA SER A 257 -9.10 8.85 24.86
C SER A 257 -8.16 10.04 25.12
N ASP A 258 -8.01 10.53 26.35
CA ASP A 258 -6.91 11.41 26.72
C ASP A 258 -5.77 10.52 27.21
N TYR A 259 -4.94 10.13 26.25
CA TYR A 259 -3.64 9.55 26.49
C TYR A 259 -2.62 10.67 26.65
N ASN A 260 -2.92 11.69 27.45
CA ASN A 260 -2.07 12.87 27.56
C ASN A 260 -0.85 12.59 28.44
N GLY A 261 0.27 12.21 27.84
CA GLY A 261 1.55 12.15 28.53
C GLY A 261 2.66 11.51 27.71
N ASN A 262 3.73 12.27 27.46
CA ASN A 262 4.95 11.75 26.79
C ASN A 262 5.85 10.99 27.79
N GLY A 263 5.28 10.29 28.77
CA GLY A 263 5.99 9.76 29.94
C GLY A 263 5.72 8.28 30.21
N TRP A 264 6.55 7.71 31.07
CA TRP A 264 6.38 6.37 31.62
C TRP A 264 5.54 6.47 32.91
N ASN A 265 4.22 6.60 32.75
CA ASN A 265 3.24 6.68 33.83
C ASN A 265 2.25 5.53 33.74
N ASN A 266 1.99 4.85 34.87
CA ASN A 266 0.99 3.80 34.98
C ASN A 266 -0.40 4.44 35.24
N ASP A 267 -0.87 5.27 34.32
CA ASP A 267 -2.26 5.71 34.23
C ASP A 267 -2.99 4.90 33.15
N ASP A 268 -4.32 4.82 33.23
CA ASP A 268 -5.15 4.12 32.25
C ASP A 268 -4.93 2.59 32.14
N VAL A 269 -4.42 1.97 33.20
CA VAL A 269 -4.04 0.55 33.18
C VAL A 269 -5.28 -0.35 33.07
N ALA A 270 -5.34 -1.11 31.98
CA ALA A 270 -6.37 -2.12 31.72
C ALA A 270 -5.96 -3.50 32.27
N LEU A 271 -4.67 -3.84 32.17
CA LEU A 271 -4.12 -5.09 32.67
C LEU A 271 -2.82 -4.80 33.43
N ALA A 272 -2.70 -5.32 34.66
CA ALA A 272 -1.48 -5.25 35.45
C ALA A 272 -1.06 -6.64 35.94
N PHE A 273 0.22 -6.95 35.81
CA PHE A 273 0.86 -8.16 36.33
C PHE A 273 2.07 -7.72 37.15
N VAL A 274 2.02 -7.97 38.46
CA VAL A 274 3.01 -7.45 39.41
C VAL A 274 3.60 -8.61 40.20
N ASP A 275 4.91 -8.81 40.10
CA ASP A 275 5.61 -9.85 40.85
C ASP A 275 5.69 -9.55 42.37
N ASP A 276 6.11 -10.56 43.14
CA ASP A 276 6.56 -10.37 44.51
C ASP A 276 8.10 -10.58 44.60
N PRO A 277 8.89 -9.57 45.00
CA PRO A 277 10.35 -9.68 45.10
C PRO A 277 10.85 -10.66 46.18
N TYR A 278 9.94 -11.18 47.02
CA TYR A 278 10.24 -12.23 47.99
C TYR A 278 9.91 -13.63 47.48
N SER A 279 9.26 -13.75 46.32
CA SER A 279 9.00 -15.01 45.64
C SER A 279 10.29 -15.61 45.06
N ASN A 280 10.41 -16.94 45.07
CA ASN A 280 11.49 -17.64 44.37
C ASN A 280 11.02 -18.18 43.00
N TYR A 281 9.80 -17.86 42.59
CA TYR A 281 9.14 -18.42 41.41
C TYR A 281 8.95 -17.33 40.37
N ARG A 282 9.03 -17.72 39.10
CA ARG A 282 8.58 -16.86 38.01
C ARG A 282 7.06 -16.75 37.96
N MET A 283 6.57 -15.66 37.40
CA MET A 283 5.18 -15.40 37.03
C MET A 283 5.01 -15.57 35.52
N VAL A 284 4.06 -16.40 35.08
CA VAL A 284 3.77 -16.64 33.66
C VAL A 284 2.35 -16.23 33.36
N ASN A 285 2.19 -15.26 32.46
CA ASN A 285 0.92 -14.62 32.16
C ASN A 285 0.56 -14.82 30.68
N ASN A 286 -0.50 -15.56 30.41
CA ASN A 286 -0.99 -15.83 29.06
C ASN A 286 -2.31 -15.10 28.83
N VAL A 287 -2.31 -14.09 27.96
CA VAL A 287 -3.47 -13.25 27.69
C VAL A 287 -3.89 -13.39 26.24
N THR A 288 -5.15 -13.75 26.00
CA THR A 288 -5.72 -13.86 24.65
C THR A 288 -7.02 -13.07 24.52
N PHE A 289 -7.07 -12.17 23.54
CA PHE A 289 -8.29 -11.50 23.11
C PHE A 289 -8.74 -12.02 21.74
N THR A 290 -10.04 -12.27 21.58
CA THR A 290 -10.65 -12.70 20.31
C THR A 290 -11.94 -11.93 20.05
N ASP A 291 -12.08 -11.31 18.88
CA ASP A 291 -13.25 -10.52 18.49
C ASP A 291 -13.62 -9.46 19.55
N SER A 292 -12.61 -8.83 20.18
CA SER A 292 -12.75 -8.06 21.42
C SER A 292 -12.14 -6.66 21.31
N GLN A 293 -12.19 -5.90 22.40
CA GLN A 293 -11.52 -4.61 22.54
C GLN A 293 -10.72 -4.56 23.85
N LEU A 294 -9.50 -4.06 23.78
CA LEU A 294 -8.63 -3.73 24.91
C LEU A 294 -8.38 -2.22 24.87
N LEU A 295 -8.85 -1.48 25.87
CA LEU A 295 -8.78 -0.03 25.89
C LEU A 295 -8.05 0.42 27.16
N GLY A 296 -6.76 0.71 27.05
CA GLY A 296 -5.88 1.05 28.16
C GLY A 296 -4.56 0.30 28.12
N ASP A 297 -3.74 0.57 29.13
CA ASP A 297 -2.34 0.16 29.17
C ASP A 297 -2.19 -1.25 29.75
N VAL A 298 -1.15 -1.96 29.31
CA VAL A 298 -0.79 -3.29 29.79
C VAL A 298 0.56 -3.21 30.47
N VAL A 299 0.60 -3.55 31.76
CA VAL A 299 1.77 -3.39 32.61
C VAL A 299 2.26 -4.76 33.10
N LEU A 300 3.55 -5.03 32.89
CA LEU A 300 4.32 -6.07 33.57
C LEU A 300 5.33 -5.39 34.49
N GLN A 301 5.27 -5.68 35.79
CA GLN A 301 6.29 -5.30 36.76
C GLN A 301 6.96 -6.55 37.29
N SER A 302 8.26 -6.66 37.05
CA SER A 302 9.05 -7.83 37.38
C SER A 302 10.31 -7.43 38.15
N SER A 303 10.68 -8.24 39.11
CA SER A 303 11.90 -8.12 39.89
C SER A 303 12.68 -9.42 39.88
N TRP A 304 13.94 -9.38 40.34
CA TRP A 304 14.70 -10.60 40.51
C TRP A 304 14.03 -11.49 41.56
N ASN A 305 13.78 -12.75 41.20
CA ASN A 305 13.45 -13.80 42.16
C ASN A 305 14.34 -13.70 43.41
N TYR A 306 13.78 -13.93 44.59
CA TYR A 306 14.45 -13.72 45.87
C TYR A 306 15.76 -14.51 46.04
N ASN A 307 15.86 -15.67 45.39
CA ASN A 307 17.05 -16.52 45.38
C ASN A 307 18.04 -16.17 44.25
N PHE A 308 17.76 -15.18 43.42
CA PHE A 308 18.59 -14.68 42.32
C PHE A 308 19.44 -13.48 42.78
N TYR A 309 20.69 -13.42 42.36
CA TYR A 309 21.71 -12.45 42.78
C TYR A 309 22.39 -11.87 41.54
N SER A 310 21.96 -10.69 41.12
CA SER A 310 22.53 -9.96 39.98
C SER A 310 24.02 -9.62 40.16
N ASP A 311 24.50 -9.37 41.39
CA ASP A 311 25.93 -9.15 41.67
C ASP A 311 26.75 -10.45 41.82
N GLY A 312 26.07 -11.60 41.82
CA GLY A 312 26.62 -12.91 42.10
C GLY A 312 26.95 -13.17 43.57
N ARG A 313 26.94 -14.45 43.93
CA ARG A 313 27.37 -14.95 45.25
C ARG A 313 28.33 -16.13 45.11
N LEU A 314 29.10 -16.40 46.16
CA LEU A 314 29.95 -17.60 46.19
C LEU A 314 29.10 -18.86 46.33
N VAL A 315 29.44 -19.91 45.56
CA VAL A 315 28.73 -21.22 45.59
C VAL A 315 28.84 -21.88 46.97
N ASP A 316 30.04 -21.83 47.55
CA ASP A 316 30.28 -22.06 48.97
C ASP A 316 31.30 -21.01 49.43
N ASP A 317 31.23 -20.55 50.68
CA ASP A 317 32.13 -19.52 51.24
C ASP A 317 33.64 -19.95 51.30
N SER A 318 34.03 -20.99 50.54
CA SER A 318 35.36 -21.59 50.49
C SER A 318 35.96 -21.68 49.08
N THR A 319 35.17 -21.43 48.02
CA THR A 319 35.60 -21.43 46.61
C THR A 319 35.71 -20.01 46.06
N THR A 320 36.37 -19.85 44.91
CA THR A 320 36.44 -18.56 44.17
C THR A 320 35.44 -18.54 43.00
N VAL A 321 34.42 -19.41 43.02
CA VAL A 321 33.42 -19.56 41.95
C VAL A 321 32.17 -18.81 42.37
N TYR A 322 31.71 -17.92 41.50
CA TYR A 322 30.48 -17.16 41.68
C TYR A 322 29.35 -17.81 40.87
N THR A 323 28.11 -17.56 41.31
CA THR A 323 26.85 -17.96 40.67
C THR A 323 25.87 -16.80 40.84
N ASN A 324 24.98 -16.59 39.87
CA ASN A 324 23.83 -15.71 39.97
C ASN A 324 22.75 -16.29 40.90
N GLY A 325 22.91 -17.52 41.41
CA GLY A 325 21.90 -18.16 42.24
C GLY A 325 20.69 -18.56 41.40
N GLY A 326 19.49 -18.45 41.97
CA GLY A 326 18.26 -18.80 41.29
C GLY A 326 18.13 -20.29 40.96
N TRP A 327 17.34 -20.55 39.93
CA TRP A 327 17.17 -21.84 39.28
C TRP A 327 18.26 -22.10 38.25
N ALA A 328 18.57 -23.38 38.04
CA ALA A 328 19.60 -23.79 37.08
C ALA A 328 19.16 -23.70 35.60
N ASP A 329 17.87 -23.53 35.36
CA ASP A 329 17.32 -23.21 34.04
C ASP A 329 17.01 -21.72 34.06
N ASP A 330 17.69 -20.95 33.20
CA ASP A 330 17.69 -19.49 33.26
C ASP A 330 16.28 -18.92 33.14
N ASP A 331 15.45 -19.51 32.26
CA ASP A 331 14.06 -19.12 32.01
C ASP A 331 13.14 -19.27 33.24
N GLN A 332 13.54 -20.07 34.24
CA GLN A 332 12.80 -20.17 35.52
C GLN A 332 13.05 -18.97 36.45
N ASN A 333 14.01 -18.11 36.11
CA ASN A 333 14.30 -16.86 36.82
C ASN A 333 13.66 -15.64 36.16
N VAL A 334 12.77 -15.85 35.19
CA VAL A 334 12.23 -14.81 34.30
C VAL A 334 10.70 -14.87 34.31
N ASP A 335 10.06 -13.73 34.59
CA ASP A 335 8.63 -13.53 34.45
C ASP A 335 8.25 -13.32 32.98
N HIS A 336 7.12 -13.86 32.56
CA HIS A 336 6.66 -13.78 31.19
C HIS A 336 5.25 -13.19 31.10
N LEU A 337 5.06 -12.30 30.14
CA LEU A 337 3.75 -11.86 29.68
C LEU A 337 3.64 -12.05 28.18
N THR A 338 2.69 -12.87 27.74
CA THR A 338 2.35 -13.02 26.32
C THR A 338 0.95 -12.48 26.07
N LEU A 339 0.85 -11.43 25.27
CA LEU A 339 -0.41 -10.83 24.83
C LEU A 339 -0.72 -11.20 23.37
N THR A 340 -1.77 -11.98 23.15
CA THR A 340 -2.22 -12.38 21.82
C THR A 340 -3.56 -11.74 21.47
N LEU A 341 -3.60 -10.97 20.39
CA LEU A 341 -4.80 -10.33 19.84
C LEU A 341 -5.25 -11.05 18.56
N ASN A 342 -6.53 -11.42 18.49
CA ASN A 342 -7.15 -12.03 17.32
C ASN A 342 -8.39 -11.24 16.90
N ASN A 343 -8.37 -10.61 15.72
CA ASN A 343 -9.44 -9.72 15.25
C ASN A 343 -9.91 -8.75 16.37
N THR A 344 -8.93 -8.13 17.04
CA THR A 344 -9.14 -7.31 18.24
C THR A 344 -8.47 -5.95 18.06
N LYS A 345 -9.12 -4.91 18.59
CA LYS A 345 -8.54 -3.57 18.67
C LYS A 345 -7.95 -3.31 20.06
N TRP A 346 -6.70 -2.89 20.10
CA TRP A 346 -6.02 -2.38 21.29
C TRP A 346 -5.69 -0.90 21.11
N VAL A 347 -6.10 -0.07 22.06
CA VAL A 347 -5.65 1.32 22.16
C VAL A 347 -5.00 1.47 23.53
N GLY A 348 -3.71 1.82 23.58
CA GLY A 348 -2.94 1.86 24.83
C GLY A 348 -1.46 1.61 24.61
N ALA A 349 -0.71 1.57 25.72
CA ALA A 349 0.73 1.33 25.75
C ALA A 349 1.09 0.00 26.44
N ALA A 350 2.27 -0.50 26.09
CA ALA A 350 2.84 -1.72 26.65
C ALA A 350 4.00 -1.36 27.59
N PHE A 351 3.88 -1.60 28.88
CA PHE A 351 4.90 -1.25 29.87
C PHE A 351 5.55 -2.50 30.45
N ASN A 352 6.82 -2.74 30.12
CA ASN A 352 7.67 -3.73 30.79
C ASN A 352 8.64 -3.03 31.76
N ASP A 353 8.32 -3.07 33.06
CA ASP A 353 9.14 -2.57 34.16
C ASP A 353 9.90 -3.75 34.76
N SER A 354 10.99 -4.16 34.09
CA SER A 354 11.84 -5.28 34.48
C SER A 354 13.22 -4.84 34.95
N GLN A 355 13.88 -5.65 35.76
CA GLN A 355 15.27 -5.44 36.16
C GLN A 355 16.19 -6.09 35.12
N SER A 356 17.26 -5.41 34.72
CA SER A 356 18.25 -5.96 33.79
C SER A 356 19.64 -6.09 34.42
N MET A 357 20.47 -6.99 33.89
CA MET A 357 21.90 -7.09 34.24
C MET A 357 22.79 -7.21 33.00
N ASP A 358 23.99 -6.64 33.09
CA ASP A 358 24.99 -6.64 32.02
C ASP A 358 25.72 -7.99 31.89
N PRO A 359 26.24 -8.36 30.70
CA PRO A 359 27.04 -9.56 30.49
C PRO A 359 28.23 -9.76 31.43
N VAL A 360 28.79 -8.67 31.97
CA VAL A 360 29.90 -8.72 32.92
C VAL A 360 29.50 -9.34 34.27
N GLN A 361 28.20 -9.39 34.54
CA GLN A 361 27.57 -9.98 35.73
C GLN A 361 27.05 -11.40 35.48
N PHE A 362 27.23 -11.97 34.28
CA PHE A 362 26.86 -13.35 33.98
C PHE A 362 27.90 -14.31 34.54
N TYR A 363 27.52 -15.06 35.58
CA TYR A 363 28.35 -16.11 36.16
C TYR A 363 27.94 -17.50 35.66
N ASP A 364 26.63 -17.75 35.59
CA ASP A 364 26.04 -19.02 35.16
C ASP A 364 24.68 -18.88 34.46
N VAL A 365 24.35 -17.68 33.95
CA VAL A 365 23.18 -17.40 33.09
C VAL A 365 23.61 -17.00 31.68
N ASP A 366 22.75 -17.27 30.70
CA ASP A 366 22.82 -16.75 29.33
C ASP A 366 21.81 -15.60 29.15
N ALA A 367 22.09 -14.65 28.26
CA ALA A 367 21.19 -13.53 27.97
C ALA A 367 19.83 -13.98 27.41
N ASN A 368 18.78 -13.22 27.72
CA ASN A 368 17.40 -13.49 27.30
C ASN A 368 16.72 -12.33 26.55
N SER A 369 17.32 -11.14 26.50
CA SER A 369 16.76 -9.94 25.85
C SER A 369 17.88 -9.00 25.41
N LEU A 370 17.61 -8.07 24.52
CA LEU A 370 18.51 -6.99 24.12
C LEU A 370 18.25 -5.76 24.99
N ASP A 371 19.30 -4.97 25.20
CA ASP A 371 19.15 -3.73 25.97
C ASP A 371 18.67 -2.62 25.03
N PRO A 372 17.46 -2.06 25.23
CA PRO A 372 16.95 -0.96 24.41
C PRO A 372 17.78 0.32 24.55
N ASP A 373 18.42 0.55 25.70
CA ASP A 373 19.24 1.73 25.97
C ASP A 373 20.67 1.30 26.31
N SER A 374 21.42 0.83 25.31
CA SER A 374 22.77 0.30 25.54
C SER A 374 23.67 1.26 26.31
N THR A 375 24.18 0.79 27.44
CA THR A 375 25.21 1.52 28.22
C THR A 375 26.64 1.25 27.73
N ASN A 376 26.80 0.41 26.70
CA ASN A 376 28.09 -0.10 26.24
C ASN A 376 28.29 0.19 24.75
N TYR A 377 29.23 1.09 24.46
CA TYR A 377 29.55 1.47 23.10
C TYR A 377 30.90 0.88 22.70
N ASP A 378 31.02 0.46 21.43
CA ASP A 378 32.34 0.17 20.88
C ASP A 378 33.20 1.45 20.78
N ALA A 379 34.45 1.30 20.32
CA ALA A 379 35.37 2.43 20.22
C ALA A 379 34.92 3.53 19.23
N TRP A 380 33.87 3.28 18.44
CA TRP A 380 33.27 4.20 17.48
C TRP A 380 31.97 4.83 17.99
N GLY A 381 31.55 4.52 19.23
CA GLY A 381 30.30 5.07 19.79
C GLY A 381 29.04 4.36 19.31
N ARG A 382 29.18 3.19 18.65
CA ARG A 382 28.05 2.36 18.24
C ARG A 382 27.63 1.46 19.39
N VAL A 383 26.34 1.23 19.52
CA VAL A 383 25.76 0.33 20.51
C VAL A 383 26.37 -1.06 20.33
N ASN A 384 27.09 -1.54 21.33
CA ASN A 384 27.50 -2.92 21.43
C ASN A 384 26.38 -3.62 22.21
N SER A 385 25.31 -4.03 21.50
CA SER A 385 24.13 -4.74 22.01
C SER A 385 24.49 -6.15 22.53
N ALA A 386 25.45 -6.22 23.43
CA ALA A 386 25.85 -7.43 24.11
C ALA A 386 24.73 -7.83 25.07
N ALA A 387 23.79 -8.62 24.53
CA ALA A 387 22.76 -9.43 25.16
C ALA A 387 22.61 -9.28 26.69
N SER A 388 21.50 -8.71 27.14
CA SER A 388 21.16 -8.50 28.55
C SER A 388 20.41 -9.70 29.14
N PHE A 389 20.39 -9.80 30.46
CA PHE A 389 19.44 -10.68 31.15
C PHE A 389 18.43 -9.82 31.90
N GLN A 390 17.15 -9.94 31.56
CA GLN A 390 16.03 -9.23 32.16
C GLN A 390 15.21 -10.16 33.07
N SER A 391 14.67 -9.61 34.15
CA SER A 391 13.78 -10.34 35.06
C SER A 391 12.42 -10.61 34.45
N GLY A 392 11.99 -9.82 33.47
CA GLY A 392 10.66 -9.91 32.85
C GLY A 392 10.69 -9.71 31.33
N ILE A 393 9.96 -10.55 30.61
CA ILE A 393 9.80 -10.57 29.15
C ILE A 393 8.34 -10.32 28.80
N PHE A 394 8.08 -9.38 27.89
CA PHE A 394 6.74 -9.03 27.42
C PHE A 394 6.64 -9.16 25.89
N ASP A 395 5.94 -10.19 25.42
CA ASP A 395 5.68 -10.45 24.01
C ASP A 395 4.28 -10.05 23.57
N VAL A 396 4.18 -9.47 22.37
CA VAL A 396 2.91 -9.07 21.75
C VAL A 396 2.74 -9.73 20.37
N SER A 397 1.58 -10.34 20.14
CA SER A 397 1.20 -10.92 18.85
C SER A 397 -0.16 -10.42 18.37
N LEU A 398 -0.18 -9.80 17.19
CA LEU A 398 -1.40 -9.36 16.51
C LEU A 398 -1.72 -10.31 15.36
N ASN A 399 -2.95 -10.81 15.31
CA ASN A 399 -3.39 -11.78 14.31
C ASN A 399 -4.78 -11.44 13.75
N ASN A 400 -5.05 -11.93 12.55
CA ASN A 400 -6.37 -11.95 11.92
C ASN A 400 -7.03 -10.56 11.80
N GLY A 401 -6.27 -9.55 11.35
CA GLY A 401 -6.76 -8.18 11.23
C GLY A 401 -6.91 -7.45 12.56
N SER A 402 -6.05 -7.75 13.54
CA SER A 402 -5.99 -6.99 14.79
C SER A 402 -5.33 -5.63 14.57
N GLU A 403 -5.63 -4.67 15.43
CA GLU A 403 -5.15 -3.30 15.33
C GLU A 403 -4.62 -2.86 16.69
N TRP A 404 -3.41 -2.31 16.75
CA TRP A 404 -2.85 -1.68 17.94
C TRP A 404 -2.52 -0.22 17.64
N ASP A 405 -3.26 0.67 18.29
CA ASP A 405 -3.00 2.11 18.31
C ASP A 405 -2.14 2.42 19.54
N THR A 406 -0.85 2.67 19.36
CA THR A 406 0.05 3.03 20.46
C THR A 406 -0.20 4.46 20.89
N THR A 407 -0.17 4.73 22.19
CA THR A 407 -0.55 6.05 22.72
C THR A 407 0.49 6.72 23.61
N LYS A 408 1.47 5.95 24.12
CA LYS A 408 2.59 6.40 24.97
C LYS A 408 3.85 5.63 24.59
N THR A 409 4.87 5.68 25.45
CA THR A 409 6.05 4.81 25.32
C THR A 409 5.68 3.36 25.59
N SER A 410 5.96 2.48 24.64
CA SER A 410 5.80 1.04 24.72
C SER A 410 7.16 0.37 24.68
N VAL A 411 7.42 -0.51 25.65
CA VAL A 411 8.64 -1.32 25.76
C VAL A 411 8.23 -2.77 25.91
N ILE A 412 8.59 -3.58 24.92
CA ILE A 412 8.30 -5.00 24.82
C ILE A 412 9.55 -5.73 24.34
N ASP A 413 9.53 -7.05 24.38
CA ASP A 413 10.64 -7.88 23.89
C ASP A 413 10.42 -8.19 22.40
N THR A 414 9.37 -8.95 22.07
CA THR A 414 9.04 -9.29 20.68
C THR A 414 7.68 -8.78 20.24
N LEU A 415 7.61 -8.22 19.02
CA LEU A 415 6.37 -7.87 18.33
C LEU A 415 6.18 -8.68 17.04
N ALA A 416 5.10 -9.45 16.98
CA ALA A 416 4.70 -10.18 15.77
C ALA A 416 3.35 -9.68 15.23
N VAL A 417 3.36 -9.04 14.04
CA VAL A 417 2.16 -8.51 13.37
C VAL A 417 1.81 -9.37 12.16
N ASN A 418 0.70 -10.11 12.23
CA ASN A 418 0.38 -11.17 11.29
C ASN A 418 -1.02 -11.06 10.67
N SER A 419 -1.18 -11.65 9.49
CA SER A 419 -2.48 -11.92 8.86
C SER A 419 -3.33 -10.66 8.67
N GLY A 420 -2.76 -9.64 8.04
CA GLY A 420 -3.42 -8.37 7.74
C GLY A 420 -3.66 -7.49 8.96
N SER A 421 -2.90 -7.70 10.04
CA SER A 421 -2.98 -6.88 11.25
C SER A 421 -2.17 -5.59 11.09
N GLN A 422 -2.42 -4.62 11.97
CA GLN A 422 -1.88 -3.28 11.86
C GLN A 422 -1.40 -2.75 13.21
N VAL A 423 -0.26 -2.05 13.20
CA VAL A 423 0.21 -1.23 14.33
C VAL A 423 0.32 0.22 13.87
N ASP A 424 -0.36 1.11 14.57
CA ASP A 424 -0.31 2.55 14.33
C ASP A 424 0.49 3.22 15.44
N VAL A 425 1.67 3.74 15.08
CA VAL A 425 2.55 4.47 15.99
C VAL A 425 2.16 5.93 15.97
N ALA A 426 1.38 6.35 16.98
CA ALA A 426 0.78 7.67 17.02
C ALA A 426 1.81 8.78 17.34
N ASN A 427 1.39 10.02 17.16
CA ASN A 427 2.21 11.19 17.45
C ASN A 427 2.61 11.27 18.93
N GLY A 428 3.91 11.29 19.19
CA GLY A 428 4.48 11.31 20.54
C GLY A 428 4.58 9.93 21.19
N SER A 429 4.21 8.86 20.50
CA SER A 429 4.37 7.48 20.96
C SER A 429 5.75 6.92 20.57
N LYS A 430 6.34 6.13 21.46
CA LYS A 430 7.59 5.37 21.23
C LYS A 430 7.24 3.88 21.27
N LEU A 431 7.72 3.08 20.33
CA LEU A 431 7.62 1.62 20.39
C LEU A 431 9.03 1.03 20.33
N THR A 432 9.44 0.37 21.40
CA THR A 432 10.75 -0.28 21.51
C THR A 432 10.56 -1.79 21.66
N ALA A 433 11.23 -2.57 20.83
CA ALA A 433 11.20 -4.03 20.85
C ALA A 433 12.51 -4.62 20.35
N ASP A 434 13.00 -5.72 20.90
CA ASP A 434 14.17 -6.42 20.37
C ASP A 434 13.97 -6.80 18.90
N THR A 435 12.81 -7.39 18.60
CA THR A 435 12.47 -7.79 17.24
C THR A 435 11.05 -7.43 16.87
N ILE A 436 10.89 -6.93 15.64
CA ILE A 436 9.61 -6.61 15.05
C ILE A 436 9.48 -7.38 13.74
N THR A 437 8.43 -8.20 13.62
CA THR A 437 8.14 -8.96 12.39
C THR A 437 6.75 -8.67 11.87
N LEU A 438 6.64 -8.24 10.62
CA LEU A 438 5.38 -8.09 9.90
C LEU A 438 5.23 -9.20 8.85
N ASN A 439 4.09 -9.90 8.86
CA ASN A 439 3.81 -10.98 7.92
C ASN A 439 2.35 -10.97 7.44
N GLY A 440 2.11 -11.47 6.22
CA GLY A 440 0.78 -11.81 5.73
C GLY A 440 -0.06 -10.58 5.35
N GLY A 441 0.55 -9.59 4.70
CA GLY A 441 -0.09 -8.35 4.30
C GLY A 441 -0.38 -7.40 5.47
N SER A 442 0.44 -7.46 6.52
CA SER A 442 0.28 -6.62 7.71
C SER A 442 0.88 -5.23 7.50
N ALA A 443 0.57 -4.29 8.39
CA ALA A 443 1.05 -2.92 8.29
C ALA A 443 1.62 -2.40 9.61
N MET A 444 2.64 -1.55 9.52
CA MET A 444 3.07 -0.65 10.58
C MET A 444 3.11 0.76 10.02
N ASN A 445 2.34 1.68 10.59
CA ASN A 445 2.31 3.06 10.16
C ASN A 445 2.95 3.93 11.24
N ILE A 446 4.06 4.57 10.91
CA ILE A 446 4.74 5.50 11.81
C ILE A 446 4.27 6.91 11.43
N GLY A 447 3.36 7.45 12.25
CA GLY A 447 2.78 8.78 12.06
C GLY A 447 3.72 9.91 12.50
N GLU A 448 3.35 11.16 12.21
CA GLU A 448 4.09 12.37 12.61
C GLU A 448 4.53 12.31 14.08
N GLY A 449 5.84 12.36 14.36
CA GLY A 449 6.37 12.32 15.74
C GLY A 449 6.29 10.97 16.45
N GLY A 450 5.92 9.89 15.75
CA GLY A 450 6.04 8.52 16.24
C GLY A 450 7.48 8.00 16.07
N TYR A 451 7.92 7.15 16.98
CA TYR A 451 9.27 6.57 16.98
C TYR A 451 9.22 5.06 17.18
N VAL A 452 9.94 4.32 16.34
CA VAL A 452 10.10 2.86 16.46
C VAL A 452 11.58 2.53 16.58
N ASP A 453 11.91 1.63 17.50
CA ASP A 453 13.27 1.24 17.83
C ASP A 453 13.35 -0.26 18.05
N THR A 454 14.24 -0.91 17.31
CA THR A 454 14.41 -2.36 17.35
C THR A 454 15.82 -2.80 16.97
N ASP A 455 16.23 -4.01 17.33
CA ASP A 455 17.47 -4.58 16.78
C ASP A 455 17.21 -5.07 15.35
N HIS A 456 16.12 -5.81 15.15
CA HIS A 456 15.80 -6.39 13.85
C HIS A 456 14.33 -6.17 13.46
N LEU A 457 14.13 -5.38 12.40
CA LEU A 457 12.85 -5.25 11.71
C LEU A 457 12.80 -6.19 10.50
N THR A 458 11.81 -7.07 10.46
CA THR A 458 11.52 -7.92 9.28
C THR A 458 10.17 -7.57 8.66
N VAL A 459 10.18 -7.13 7.40
CA VAL A 459 8.99 -6.83 6.60
C VAL A 459 8.79 -7.91 5.54
N ASP A 460 7.85 -8.82 5.79
CA ASP A 460 7.67 -10.05 5.01
C ASP A 460 6.27 -10.13 4.36
N THR A 461 6.17 -10.88 3.26
CA THR A 461 4.93 -11.40 2.68
C THR A 461 3.91 -10.29 2.44
N PHE A 462 4.27 -9.36 1.55
CA PHE A 462 3.47 -8.20 1.14
C PHE A 462 3.03 -7.27 2.29
N SER A 463 3.71 -7.34 3.44
CA SER A 463 3.51 -6.38 4.52
C SER A 463 4.18 -5.04 4.22
N THR A 464 3.74 -3.96 4.86
CA THR A 464 4.25 -2.61 4.61
C THR A 464 4.59 -1.90 5.90
N VAL A 465 5.77 -1.27 5.95
CA VAL A 465 6.11 -0.26 6.95
C VAL A 465 6.06 1.09 6.26
N THR A 466 5.18 1.98 6.71
CA THR A 466 4.98 3.30 6.12
C THR A 466 5.52 4.37 7.08
N LEU A 467 6.45 5.19 6.59
CA LEU A 467 6.87 6.41 7.27
C LEU A 467 6.07 7.58 6.66
N ALA A 468 5.14 8.16 7.43
CA ALA A 468 4.23 9.20 6.97
C ALA A 468 4.93 10.54 6.63
N ASP A 469 4.19 11.58 6.24
CA ASP A 469 4.78 12.91 6.07
C ASP A 469 5.11 13.53 7.46
N ASP A 470 6.17 14.34 7.55
CA ASP A 470 6.65 15.00 8.80
C ASP A 470 7.10 14.07 9.97
N VAL A 471 7.47 12.80 9.73
CA VAL A 471 7.87 11.87 10.83
C VAL A 471 9.14 12.32 11.57
N SER A 472 10.12 12.88 10.86
CA SER A 472 11.30 13.49 11.48
C SER A 472 11.23 15.00 11.36
N SER A 473 11.17 15.70 12.49
CA SER A 473 11.45 17.14 12.54
C SER A 473 12.96 17.34 12.55
N ALA A 474 13.46 18.50 12.10
CA ALA A 474 14.90 18.85 12.17
C ALA A 474 15.48 18.90 13.61
N TRP A 475 14.71 18.50 14.63
CA TRP A 475 15.05 18.53 16.05
C TRP A 475 14.69 17.22 16.80
N SER A 476 14.24 16.17 16.10
CA SER A 476 13.85 14.87 16.69
C SER A 476 14.72 13.72 16.17
N ASP A 477 14.78 12.62 16.93
CA ASP A 477 15.42 11.36 16.54
C ASP A 477 14.79 10.79 15.24
N ASP A 478 15.51 9.91 14.55
CA ASP A 478 15.02 9.21 13.35
C ASP A 478 13.73 8.45 13.66
N ALA A 479 12.78 8.45 12.73
CA ALA A 479 11.46 7.85 12.99
C ALA A 479 11.49 6.33 13.19
N LEU A 480 12.48 5.68 12.57
CA LEU A 480 12.72 4.25 12.67
C LEU A 480 14.21 4.01 12.91
N TYR A 481 14.55 3.52 14.09
CA TYR A 481 15.86 2.96 14.38
C TYR A 481 15.78 1.43 14.28
N ALA A 482 16.67 0.83 13.50
CA ALA A 482 16.84 -0.62 13.49
C ALA A 482 18.26 -1.01 13.12
N ASN A 483 18.97 -1.81 13.94
CA ASN A 483 20.32 -2.27 13.55
C ASN A 483 20.28 -3.00 12.20
N THR A 484 19.30 -3.88 12.00
CA THR A 484 19.05 -4.52 10.70
C THR A 484 17.60 -4.40 10.27
N ILE A 485 17.38 -3.98 9.03
CA ILE A 485 16.07 -4.04 8.36
C ILE A 485 16.14 -5.08 7.24
N THR A 486 15.32 -6.13 7.34
CA THR A 486 15.15 -7.12 6.27
C THR A 486 13.80 -6.96 5.61
N VAL A 487 13.78 -6.67 4.31
CA VAL A 487 12.56 -6.60 3.50
C VAL A 487 12.55 -7.75 2.51
N THR A 488 11.48 -8.56 2.50
CA THR A 488 11.43 -9.80 1.71
C THR A 488 10.01 -10.22 1.29
N HIS A 489 9.91 -11.17 0.36
CA HIS A 489 8.67 -11.74 -0.20
C HIS A 489 7.61 -10.69 -0.58
N GLY A 490 8.03 -9.60 -1.25
CA GLY A 490 7.12 -8.53 -1.66
C GLY A 490 6.74 -7.55 -0.54
N GLY A 491 7.33 -7.68 0.65
CA GLY A 491 7.27 -6.67 1.69
C GLY A 491 7.84 -5.33 1.20
N MET A 492 7.40 -4.25 1.83
CA MET A 492 7.72 -2.89 1.40
C MET A 492 8.07 -1.99 2.58
N LEU A 493 9.21 -1.32 2.47
CA LEU A 493 9.59 -0.19 3.30
C LEU A 493 9.29 1.08 2.50
N ASP A 494 8.31 1.85 2.96
CA ASP A 494 7.70 2.93 2.20
C ASP A 494 7.99 4.31 2.83
N ILE A 495 8.83 5.10 2.17
CA ILE A 495 9.27 6.42 2.62
C ILE A 495 8.41 7.48 1.94
N GLN A 496 7.24 7.80 2.52
CA GLN A 496 6.29 8.77 1.94
C GLN A 496 6.57 10.23 2.33
N THR A 497 7.63 10.48 3.10
CA THR A 497 7.92 11.81 3.64
C THR A 497 8.25 12.80 2.53
N SER A 498 7.91 14.09 2.66
CA SER A 498 8.38 15.17 1.79
C SER A 498 9.62 15.89 2.33
N ASN A 499 10.19 15.39 3.42
CA ASN A 499 11.22 16.07 4.18
C ASN A 499 12.61 15.93 3.56
N THR A 500 12.90 16.82 2.62
CA THR A 500 14.22 17.00 1.99
C THR A 500 15.32 17.55 2.93
N ASN A 501 15.03 17.80 4.22
CA ASN A 501 15.98 18.39 5.18
C ASN A 501 16.23 17.55 6.45
N ALA A 502 15.62 16.37 6.61
CA ALA A 502 16.03 15.45 7.66
C ALA A 502 17.22 14.62 7.16
N ASP A 503 18.31 14.62 7.91
CA ASP A 503 19.56 13.94 7.52
C ASP A 503 19.38 12.41 7.38
N SER A 504 18.30 11.84 7.93
CA SER A 504 17.69 10.55 7.58
C SER A 504 16.27 10.48 8.15
N VAL A 505 15.45 9.50 7.72
CA VAL A 505 14.20 9.11 8.41
C VAL A 505 14.31 7.71 9.02
N ILE A 506 15.36 6.98 8.66
CA ILE A 506 15.66 5.64 9.12
C ILE A 506 17.13 5.63 9.54
N ASP A 507 17.39 5.21 10.77
CA ASP A 507 18.74 4.90 11.23
C ASP A 507 18.91 3.38 11.23
N THR A 508 19.84 2.90 10.42
CA THR A 508 20.10 1.45 10.32
C THR A 508 21.52 1.16 9.89
N ASP A 509 22.10 0.09 10.42
CA ASP A 509 23.43 -0.37 9.98
C ASP A 509 23.32 -1.09 8.64
N THR A 510 22.27 -1.88 8.44
CA THR A 510 22.10 -2.75 7.27
C THR A 510 20.65 -2.79 6.81
N LEU A 511 20.43 -2.40 5.55
CA LEU A 511 19.18 -2.63 4.83
C LEU A 511 19.35 -3.82 3.88
N GLU A 512 18.75 -4.96 4.23
CA GLU A 512 18.69 -6.14 3.39
C GLU A 512 17.40 -6.14 2.54
N LEU A 513 17.53 -5.87 1.24
CA LEU A 513 16.43 -6.07 0.28
C LEU A 513 16.63 -7.40 -0.42
N THR A 514 15.90 -8.43 -0.01
CA THR A 514 16.10 -9.78 -0.54
C THR A 514 14.83 -10.38 -1.11
N SER A 515 15.00 -11.33 -2.01
CA SER A 515 13.94 -12.24 -2.40
C SER A 515 14.25 -13.58 -1.78
N SER A 516 13.38 -14.12 -0.93
CA SER A 516 13.58 -15.46 -0.37
C SER A 516 13.65 -16.56 -1.45
N ASN A 517 13.90 -17.80 -1.04
CA ASN A 517 14.04 -19.00 -1.88
C ASN A 517 12.76 -19.45 -2.60
N VAL A 518 11.73 -18.60 -2.67
CA VAL A 518 10.40 -18.97 -3.14
C VAL A 518 10.08 -18.16 -4.38
N ALA A 519 10.30 -18.79 -5.55
CA ALA A 519 9.51 -18.43 -6.71
C ALA A 519 8.11 -19.02 -6.53
N ASP A 520 7.06 -18.28 -6.90
CA ASP A 520 5.71 -18.85 -6.87
C ASP A 520 5.57 -20.04 -7.84
N ASN A 521 4.41 -20.69 -7.85
CA ASN A 521 4.14 -21.81 -8.76
C ASN A 521 4.23 -21.42 -10.25
N ASN A 522 4.31 -20.12 -10.55
CA ASN A 522 4.44 -19.54 -11.88
C ASN A 522 5.89 -19.10 -12.19
N GLY A 523 6.82 -19.23 -11.24
CA GLY A 523 8.23 -18.83 -11.38
C GLY A 523 8.51 -17.36 -11.07
N ASN A 524 7.56 -16.62 -10.51
CA ASN A 524 7.73 -15.20 -10.17
C ASN A 524 8.51 -15.05 -8.87
N VAL A 525 9.47 -14.13 -8.86
CA VAL A 525 10.28 -13.76 -7.68
C VAL A 525 9.66 -12.53 -7.03
N TYR A 526 9.31 -12.65 -5.74
CA TYR A 526 8.84 -11.51 -4.93
C TYR A 526 9.99 -11.02 -4.05
N ALA A 527 10.58 -9.91 -4.46
CA ALA A 527 11.67 -9.23 -3.76
C ALA A 527 11.12 -8.24 -2.73
N GLY A 528 11.88 -7.98 -1.66
CA GLY A 528 11.66 -6.81 -0.82
C GLY A 528 11.84 -5.51 -1.60
N VAL A 529 11.01 -4.52 -1.26
CA VAL A 529 10.93 -3.23 -1.94
C VAL A 529 11.28 -2.11 -0.96
N LEU A 530 12.27 -1.29 -1.30
CA LEU A 530 12.42 0.06 -0.75
C LEU A 530 11.73 1.03 -1.71
N ASN A 531 10.75 1.80 -1.26
CA ASN A 531 10.09 2.82 -2.08
C ASN A 531 10.37 4.22 -1.52
N ILE A 532 10.98 5.08 -2.34
CA ILE A 532 11.30 6.46 -1.98
C ILE A 532 10.43 7.49 -2.70
N HIS A 533 9.48 7.07 -3.55
CA HIS A 533 8.64 7.97 -4.35
C HIS A 533 9.45 9.04 -5.09
N SER A 534 9.14 10.33 -4.92
CA SER A 534 9.82 11.48 -5.52
C SER A 534 10.88 12.10 -4.59
N ASN A 535 11.33 11.38 -3.56
CA ASN A 535 12.26 11.92 -2.57
C ASN A 535 13.70 11.92 -3.07
N ASP A 536 14.47 12.90 -2.60
CA ASP A 536 15.93 12.87 -2.60
C ASP A 536 16.39 12.29 -1.26
N TYR A 537 16.59 10.98 -1.23
CA TYR A 537 16.85 10.22 -0.02
C TYR A 537 18.32 9.79 0.07
N THR A 538 18.92 9.97 1.25
CA THR A 538 20.27 9.46 1.54
C THR A 538 20.18 8.29 2.51
N LEU A 539 20.60 7.11 2.06
CA LEU A 539 20.74 5.92 2.89
C LEU A 539 22.17 5.86 3.46
N ASN A 540 22.30 6.17 4.74
CA ASN A 540 23.55 6.03 5.51
C ASN A 540 23.68 4.62 6.13
N ALA A 541 23.43 3.60 5.33
CA ALA A 541 23.44 2.21 5.73
C ALA A 541 24.01 1.32 4.62
N ASP A 542 24.45 0.12 4.97
CA ASP A 542 24.85 -0.87 3.99
C ASP A 542 23.61 -1.46 3.30
N LEU A 543 23.55 -1.32 1.97
CA LEU A 543 22.50 -1.94 1.16
C LEU A 543 22.95 -3.32 0.70
N VAL A 544 22.38 -4.38 1.27
CA VAL A 544 22.84 -5.76 1.03
C VAL A 544 21.78 -6.66 0.40
N ASN A 545 22.26 -7.55 -0.46
CA ASN A 545 21.47 -8.58 -1.08
C ASN A 545 22.36 -9.80 -1.36
N ASP A 546 22.03 -10.95 -0.77
CA ASP A 546 22.81 -12.19 -0.90
C ASP A 546 22.51 -12.97 -2.20
N ARG A 547 21.67 -12.40 -3.08
CA ARG A 547 21.14 -13.06 -4.27
C ARG A 547 21.96 -12.77 -5.51
N THR A 548 21.90 -13.69 -6.46
CA THR A 548 22.58 -13.62 -7.77
C THR A 548 21.58 -13.48 -8.91
N TRP A 549 22.01 -12.89 -10.02
CA TRP A 549 21.24 -12.86 -11.27
C TRP A 549 21.32 -14.19 -12.05
N ASP A 550 22.21 -15.12 -11.67
CA ASP A 550 22.32 -16.43 -12.32
C ASP A 550 21.13 -17.33 -11.95
N THR A 551 20.14 -17.36 -12.84
CA THR A 551 18.92 -18.21 -12.77
C THR A 551 19.18 -19.70 -12.54
N THR A 552 20.43 -20.18 -12.68
CA THR A 552 20.78 -21.59 -12.42
C THR A 552 21.26 -21.83 -10.98
N GLN A 553 21.57 -20.78 -10.22
CA GLN A 553 21.99 -20.88 -8.82
C GLN A 553 20.79 -20.93 -7.89
N ALA A 554 20.97 -21.56 -6.73
CA ALA A 554 19.92 -21.66 -5.72
C ALA A 554 19.58 -20.31 -5.07
N ASN A 555 20.55 -19.38 -5.02
CA ASN A 555 20.36 -18.02 -4.51
C ASN A 555 20.00 -17.03 -5.63
N TYR A 556 19.36 -17.47 -6.72
CA TYR A 556 18.84 -16.55 -7.73
C TYR A 556 17.81 -15.59 -7.11
N GLY A 557 17.88 -14.31 -7.46
CA GLY A 557 17.00 -13.29 -6.91
C GLY A 557 17.51 -11.87 -7.08
N TYR A 558 16.76 -10.92 -6.52
CA TYR A 558 17.10 -9.50 -6.49
C TYR A 558 16.34 -8.79 -5.36
N GLY A 559 16.82 -7.63 -4.92
CA GLY A 559 16.03 -6.61 -4.22
C GLY A 559 15.39 -5.62 -5.19
N VAL A 560 14.45 -4.78 -4.74
CA VAL A 560 13.85 -3.72 -5.58
C VAL A 560 13.99 -2.36 -4.90
N VAL A 561 14.52 -1.39 -5.64
CA VAL A 561 14.42 0.03 -5.31
C VAL A 561 13.36 0.65 -6.20
N ALA A 562 12.33 1.24 -5.62
CA ALA A 562 11.21 1.87 -6.30
C ALA A 562 11.23 3.39 -6.06
N MET A 563 10.91 4.14 -7.11
CA MET A 563 10.88 5.60 -7.10
C MET A 563 10.06 6.13 -8.27
N ASN A 564 9.71 7.41 -8.24
CA ASN A 564 9.26 8.16 -9.41
C ASN A 564 10.47 8.65 -10.23
N SER A 565 10.23 9.12 -11.44
CA SER A 565 11.28 9.62 -12.35
C SER A 565 12.03 10.86 -11.86
N ASP A 566 11.52 11.52 -10.82
CA ASP A 566 12.12 12.66 -10.12
C ASP A 566 12.67 12.32 -8.73
N GLY A 567 12.59 11.05 -8.30
CA GLY A 567 13.23 10.56 -7.08
C GLY A 567 14.73 10.29 -7.28
N HIS A 568 15.48 10.36 -6.18
CA HIS A 568 16.92 10.16 -6.15
C HIS A 568 17.33 9.43 -4.86
N LEU A 569 18.17 8.40 -4.99
CA LEU A 569 18.71 7.63 -3.86
C LEU A 569 20.24 7.73 -3.83
N THR A 570 20.80 8.31 -2.77
CA THR A 570 22.22 8.20 -2.46
C THR A 570 22.46 7.07 -1.46
N ILE A 571 23.46 6.22 -1.70
CA ILE A 571 23.86 5.14 -0.78
C ILE A 571 25.30 5.39 -0.31
N ASN A 572 25.48 5.64 0.98
CA ASN A 572 26.79 5.96 1.58
C ASN A 572 27.43 4.78 2.34
N GLY A 573 26.65 3.78 2.78
CA GLY A 573 27.15 2.72 3.66
C GLY A 573 27.30 3.18 5.12
N ASN A 574 27.44 2.22 6.04
CA ASN A 574 27.49 2.44 7.50
C ASN A 574 28.88 2.95 8.00
N GLY A 575 29.46 3.93 7.31
CA GLY A 575 30.82 4.41 7.67
C GLY A 575 31.29 5.69 7.00
N ASP A 576 30.53 6.26 6.06
CA ASP A 576 30.97 7.40 5.22
C ASP A 576 30.28 8.73 5.57
N ILE A 577 29.76 8.86 6.81
CA ILE A 577 28.83 9.93 7.24
C ILE A 577 29.48 11.33 7.36
N ASN A 578 30.67 11.59 6.81
CA ASN A 578 31.27 12.92 6.82
C ASN A 578 31.70 13.39 5.43
N ASN A 579 30.71 13.91 4.72
CA ASN A 579 30.85 14.57 3.42
C ASN A 579 31.77 15.82 3.52
N GLY A 580 33.07 15.64 3.25
CA GLY A 580 33.97 16.71 2.78
C GLY A 580 34.87 17.39 3.81
N ASP A 581 35.89 16.67 4.31
CA ASP A 581 37.27 17.19 4.52
C ASP A 581 38.20 16.13 5.12
N GLU A 582 37.67 14.98 5.55
CA GLU A 582 38.47 13.82 5.90
C GLU A 582 38.53 12.86 4.72
N ALA A 583 39.65 12.86 4.00
CA ALA A 583 40.09 11.64 3.34
C ALA A 583 40.37 10.64 4.47
N ASP A 584 39.36 9.88 4.89
CA ASP A 584 39.56 8.91 5.94
C ASP A 584 40.54 7.84 5.43
N ALA A 585 41.70 7.83 6.07
CA ALA A 585 42.72 6.83 5.86
C ALA A 585 42.27 5.42 6.29
N SER A 586 41.10 5.29 6.94
CA SER A 586 40.46 4.02 7.31
C SER A 586 39.82 3.28 6.14
N SER A 587 39.47 3.92 5.01
CA SER A 587 38.95 3.27 3.79
C SER A 587 39.96 2.33 3.10
N THR A 588 41.20 2.28 3.59
CA THR A 588 42.17 1.24 3.18
C THR A 588 42.12 -0.02 4.06
N THR A 589 41.26 -0.03 5.08
CA THR A 589 41.13 -1.07 6.11
C THR A 589 39.69 -1.45 6.45
N ASP A 590 38.69 -0.63 6.10
CA ASP A 590 37.33 -1.11 6.06
C ASP A 590 37.15 -1.98 4.82
N ASN A 591 36.68 -3.20 5.05
CA ASN A 591 36.47 -4.21 4.02
C ASN A 591 34.96 -4.41 3.77
N VAL A 592 34.15 -3.47 4.28
CA VAL A 592 32.69 -3.35 4.12
C VAL A 592 32.39 -2.46 2.91
N VAL A 593 31.36 -2.83 2.16
CA VAL A 593 31.00 -2.23 0.87
C VAL A 593 29.60 -1.64 1.00
N ALA A 594 29.42 -0.36 0.63
CA ALA A 594 28.17 0.37 0.87
C ALA A 594 26.94 -0.24 0.18
N ALA A 595 27.14 -0.90 -0.96
CA ALA A 595 26.09 -1.67 -1.62
C ALA A 595 26.65 -2.94 -2.25
N THR A 596 26.01 -4.08 -1.96
CA THR A 596 26.36 -5.40 -2.52
C THR A 596 25.14 -6.16 -3.01
N GLY A 597 25.30 -7.00 -4.04
CA GLY A 597 24.24 -7.88 -4.55
C GLY A 597 23.52 -7.37 -5.80
N ASN A 598 22.31 -7.87 -6.08
CA ASN A 598 21.58 -7.56 -7.31
C ASN A 598 20.23 -6.89 -7.02
N TYR A 599 19.96 -5.79 -7.71
CA TYR A 599 18.77 -4.98 -7.53
C TYR A 599 18.07 -4.70 -8.86
N LYS A 600 16.76 -4.51 -8.78
CA LYS A 600 15.97 -3.91 -9.86
C LYS A 600 15.48 -2.54 -9.47
N VAL A 601 15.53 -1.60 -10.40
CA VAL A 601 15.01 -0.25 -10.22
C VAL A 601 13.66 -0.14 -10.90
N ARG A 602 12.62 0.15 -10.11
CA ARG A 602 11.24 0.29 -10.57
C ARG A 602 10.85 1.76 -10.60
N ILE A 603 10.38 2.23 -11.74
CA ILE A 603 9.92 3.61 -11.93
C ILE A 603 8.40 3.57 -11.87
N ASP A 604 7.81 4.16 -10.83
CA ASP A 604 6.40 3.97 -10.47
C ASP A 604 5.45 4.97 -11.14
N ASN A 605 5.96 6.12 -11.60
CA ASN A 605 5.15 7.08 -12.34
C ASN A 605 5.17 6.84 -13.86
N ALA A 606 4.04 7.13 -14.49
CA ALA A 606 3.89 7.28 -15.92
C ALA A 606 3.14 8.59 -16.19
N THR A 607 3.65 9.43 -17.08
CA THR A 607 3.04 10.72 -17.41
C THR A 607 3.28 11.08 -18.87
N GLY A 608 2.28 11.67 -19.53
CA GLY A 608 2.44 12.24 -20.87
C GLY A 608 3.10 13.62 -20.85
N ALA A 609 3.35 14.20 -19.67
CA ALA A 609 3.97 15.52 -19.53
C ALA A 609 5.51 15.43 -19.45
N GLY A 610 6.17 16.57 -19.70
CA GLY A 610 7.62 16.72 -19.62
C GLY A 610 8.34 16.47 -20.95
N SER A 611 9.49 17.12 -21.09
CA SER A 611 10.38 17.06 -22.24
C SER A 611 11.50 16.04 -22.04
N VAL A 612 12.24 15.73 -23.10
CA VAL A 612 13.45 14.89 -23.05
C VAL A 612 14.48 15.48 -22.07
N ALA A 613 14.56 16.81 -21.95
CA ALA A 613 15.50 17.46 -21.04
C ALA A 613 15.14 17.26 -19.56
N ASP A 614 13.88 16.97 -19.25
CA ASP A 614 13.41 16.76 -17.87
C ASP A 614 13.72 15.35 -17.36
N TYR A 615 14.05 14.40 -18.25
CA TYR A 615 14.19 12.97 -17.90
C TYR A 615 15.51 12.34 -18.35
N LYS A 616 16.00 12.66 -19.56
CA LYS A 616 17.11 11.93 -20.17
C LYS A 616 18.41 12.13 -19.41
N GLY A 617 18.94 11.03 -18.88
CA GLY A 617 20.18 11.04 -18.12
C GLY A 617 20.05 11.58 -16.70
N ASN A 618 18.83 11.79 -16.20
CA ASN A 618 18.62 12.06 -14.78
C ASN A 618 19.21 10.92 -13.96
N GLU A 619 19.95 11.28 -12.92
CA GLU A 619 20.46 10.35 -11.92
C GLU A 619 19.32 9.91 -11.00
N LEU A 620 19.16 8.59 -10.88
CA LEU A 620 18.17 7.94 -10.01
C LEU A 620 18.82 7.39 -8.75
N ILE A 621 20.00 6.78 -8.88
CA ILE A 621 20.73 6.18 -7.77
C ILE A 621 22.20 6.53 -7.91
N TYR A 622 22.83 6.94 -6.82
CA TYR A 622 24.27 7.09 -6.71
C TYR A 622 24.81 6.27 -5.54
N VAL A 623 25.72 5.32 -5.82
CA VAL A 623 26.46 4.60 -4.79
C VAL A 623 27.79 5.29 -4.53
N ASN A 624 27.90 5.93 -3.37
CA ASN A 624 29.09 6.64 -2.92
C ASN A 624 30.15 5.67 -2.34
N ASP A 625 30.49 4.61 -3.08
CA ASP A 625 31.57 3.70 -2.71
C ASP A 625 32.22 3.11 -3.96
N VAL A 626 33.51 3.41 -4.15
CA VAL A 626 34.30 2.91 -5.29
C VAL A 626 34.47 1.39 -5.30
N ASN A 627 34.21 0.72 -4.17
CA ASN A 627 34.33 -0.73 -4.02
C ASN A 627 32.99 -1.47 -4.19
N THR A 628 31.89 -0.76 -4.48
CA THR A 628 30.59 -1.40 -4.72
C THR A 628 30.64 -2.46 -5.81
N ASP A 629 30.02 -3.61 -5.54
CA ASP A 629 29.76 -4.66 -6.52
C ASP A 629 28.27 -4.84 -6.81
N ALA A 630 27.43 -3.92 -6.30
CA ALA A 630 26.00 -3.93 -6.54
C ALA A 630 25.67 -3.75 -8.04
N THR A 631 24.71 -4.53 -8.52
CA THR A 631 24.16 -4.36 -9.87
C THR A 631 22.73 -3.85 -9.83
N PHE A 632 22.42 -2.92 -10.73
CA PHE A 632 21.10 -2.33 -10.88
C PHE A 632 20.60 -2.55 -12.31
N SER A 633 19.41 -3.13 -12.44
CA SER A 633 18.76 -3.37 -13.74
C SER A 633 17.34 -2.84 -13.75
N ALA A 634 16.79 -2.54 -14.91
CA ALA A 634 15.41 -2.07 -14.99
C ALA A 634 14.40 -3.15 -14.53
N ALA A 635 13.48 -2.78 -13.64
CA ALA A 635 12.30 -3.59 -13.30
C ALA A 635 11.21 -3.46 -14.37
N ASN A 636 11.05 -2.26 -14.92
CA ASN A 636 10.02 -1.89 -15.89
C ASN A 636 10.51 -0.79 -16.85
N LYS A 637 9.69 -0.51 -17.86
CA LYS A 637 9.73 0.74 -18.62
C LYS A 637 8.68 1.70 -18.02
N ALA A 638 8.97 2.98 -18.06
CA ALA A 638 8.07 4.06 -17.70
C ALA A 638 7.88 5.02 -18.86
N ASP A 639 6.62 5.32 -19.21
CA ASP A 639 6.28 6.30 -20.22
C ASP A 639 6.35 7.70 -19.61
N LEU A 640 7.32 8.51 -20.04
CA LEU A 640 7.56 9.87 -19.53
C LEU A 640 7.64 10.86 -20.70
N GLY A 641 6.60 11.66 -20.89
CA GLY A 641 6.49 12.55 -22.05
C GLY A 641 6.32 11.78 -23.36
N ALA A 642 7.10 12.12 -24.38
CA ALA A 642 7.03 11.48 -25.69
C ALA A 642 7.70 10.10 -25.76
N TYR A 643 8.53 9.73 -24.77
CA TYR A 643 9.39 8.56 -24.83
C TYR A 643 9.20 7.62 -23.64
N THR A 644 9.55 6.36 -23.87
CA THR A 644 9.69 5.36 -22.83
C THR A 644 11.10 5.44 -22.23
N TYR A 645 11.22 5.25 -20.91
CA TYR A 645 12.47 5.26 -20.18
C TYR A 645 12.62 4.02 -19.33
N GLN A 646 13.87 3.65 -19.04
CA GLN A 646 14.20 2.57 -18.11
C GLN A 646 15.47 2.91 -17.33
N ALA A 647 15.66 2.27 -16.18
CA ALA A 647 16.88 2.43 -15.40
C ALA A 647 18.08 1.74 -16.06
N LYS A 648 19.23 2.42 -16.09
CA LYS A 648 20.49 1.91 -16.61
C LYS A 648 21.64 2.26 -15.69
N GLN A 649 22.39 1.25 -15.28
CA GLN A 649 23.61 1.43 -14.50
C GLN A 649 24.79 1.87 -15.39
N GLU A 650 25.46 2.96 -15.02
CA GLU A 650 26.67 3.52 -15.61
C GLU A 650 27.75 3.68 -14.53
N GLY A 651 28.47 2.59 -14.24
CA GLY A 651 29.40 2.55 -13.11
C GLY A 651 28.63 2.48 -11.78
N ASN A 652 28.88 3.46 -10.90
CA ASN A 652 28.22 3.56 -9.59
C ASN A 652 26.91 4.36 -9.62
N THR A 653 26.56 4.93 -10.77
CA THR A 653 25.34 5.70 -10.97
C THR A 653 24.32 4.88 -11.74
N VAL A 654 23.03 5.06 -11.45
CA VAL A 654 21.91 4.59 -12.27
C VAL A 654 21.20 5.82 -12.84
N VAL A 655 20.98 5.83 -14.15
CA VAL A 655 20.32 6.93 -14.86
C VAL A 655 19.07 6.47 -15.60
N LEU A 656 18.20 7.43 -15.95
CA LEU A 656 17.12 7.23 -16.92
C LEU A 656 17.67 7.15 -18.36
N GLU A 657 17.61 5.96 -18.94
CA GLU A 657 17.90 5.71 -20.36
C GLU A 657 16.63 5.92 -21.20
N GLN A 658 16.70 6.86 -22.14
CA GLN A 658 15.66 7.07 -23.16
C GLN A 658 15.65 5.90 -24.16
N MET A 659 14.47 5.36 -24.42
CA MET A 659 14.24 4.24 -25.34
C MET A 659 13.45 4.70 -26.58
N GLU A 660 12.34 4.05 -26.88
CA GLU A 660 11.48 4.32 -28.05
C GLU A 660 10.37 5.33 -27.73
N LEU A 661 9.75 5.92 -28.76
CA LEU A 661 8.54 6.73 -28.61
C LEU A 661 7.44 5.91 -27.93
N THR A 662 6.65 6.58 -27.08
CA THR A 662 5.44 6.00 -26.51
C THR A 662 4.42 5.73 -27.63
N ASP A 663 3.53 4.76 -27.41
CA ASP A 663 2.50 4.39 -28.40
C ASP A 663 1.63 5.60 -28.78
N TYR A 664 1.25 6.41 -27.80
CA TYR A 664 0.45 7.62 -28.02
C TYR A 664 1.22 8.73 -28.75
N ALA A 665 2.51 8.94 -28.46
CA ALA A 665 3.32 9.93 -29.17
C ALA A 665 3.57 9.51 -30.63
N ASN A 666 3.88 8.23 -30.87
CA ASN A 666 4.06 7.68 -32.22
C ASN A 666 2.79 7.86 -33.07
N MET A 667 1.61 7.54 -32.52
CA MET A 667 0.34 7.76 -33.21
C MET A 667 0.06 9.24 -33.47
N ALA A 668 0.24 10.11 -32.46
CA ALA A 668 0.03 11.54 -32.59
C ALA A 668 0.89 12.16 -33.71
N LEU A 669 2.16 11.77 -33.79
CA LEU A 669 3.11 12.23 -34.80
C LEU A 669 2.82 11.65 -36.20
N SER A 670 2.23 10.47 -36.28
CA SER A 670 1.93 9.78 -37.56
C SER A 670 0.65 10.26 -38.25
N ILE A 671 -0.22 11.01 -37.56
CA ILE A 671 -1.51 11.48 -38.12
C ILE A 671 -1.36 12.28 -39.42
N PRO A 672 -0.45 13.27 -39.54
CA PRO A 672 -0.38 14.09 -40.75
C PRO A 672 0.11 13.32 -42.00
N SER A 673 1.10 12.45 -41.86
CA SER A 673 1.57 11.59 -42.95
C SER A 673 0.49 10.57 -43.35
N ALA A 674 -0.25 10.01 -42.39
CA ALA A 674 -1.40 9.15 -42.63
C ALA A 674 -2.54 9.88 -43.37
N ASN A 675 -2.86 11.14 -43.02
CA ASN A 675 -3.83 11.96 -43.75
C ASN A 675 -3.38 12.21 -45.21
N THR A 676 -2.08 12.42 -45.40
CA THR A 676 -1.47 12.60 -46.72
C THR A 676 -1.62 11.35 -47.59
N ASN A 677 -1.55 10.14 -47.01
CA ASN A 677 -1.81 8.88 -47.73
C ASN A 677 -3.25 8.77 -48.22
N ILE A 678 -4.24 9.17 -47.41
CA ILE A 678 -5.65 9.24 -47.81
C ILE A 678 -5.81 10.19 -49.01
N TRP A 679 -5.21 11.39 -48.91
CA TRP A 679 -5.25 12.38 -50.00
C TRP A 679 -4.58 11.85 -51.28
N ASN A 680 -3.46 11.14 -51.16
CA ASN A 680 -2.78 10.52 -52.30
C ASN A 680 -3.67 9.51 -53.05
N LEU A 681 -4.45 8.69 -52.33
CA LEU A 681 -5.42 7.76 -52.96
C LEU A 681 -6.55 8.49 -53.69
N GLU A 682 -7.04 9.60 -53.13
CA GLU A 682 -8.04 10.45 -53.76
C GLU A 682 -7.49 11.13 -55.02
N GLN A 683 -6.25 11.62 -54.93
CA GLN A 683 -5.54 12.24 -56.04
C GLN A 683 -5.30 11.25 -57.18
N ASP A 684 -4.89 10.02 -56.87
CA ASP A 684 -4.75 8.93 -57.84
C ASP A 684 -6.11 8.56 -58.47
N THR A 685 -7.20 8.61 -57.70
CA THR A 685 -8.56 8.37 -58.19
C THR A 685 -8.97 9.39 -59.26
N VAL A 686 -8.75 10.68 -59.01
CA VAL A 686 -8.99 11.76 -60.00
C VAL A 686 -8.06 11.59 -61.21
N GLY A 687 -6.78 11.26 -60.98
CA GLY A 687 -5.79 11.02 -62.05
C GLY A 687 -6.17 9.86 -62.97
N THR A 688 -6.65 8.74 -62.40
CA THR A 688 -7.18 7.59 -63.14
C THR A 688 -8.43 7.98 -63.93
N ARG A 689 -9.36 8.75 -63.35
CA ARG A 689 -10.55 9.26 -64.07
C ARG A 689 -10.17 10.07 -65.31
N LEU A 690 -9.18 10.97 -65.20
CA LEU A 690 -8.69 11.80 -66.31
C LEU A 690 -7.95 10.98 -67.38
N THR A 691 -7.16 10.01 -66.95
CA THR A 691 -6.47 9.07 -67.86
C THR A 691 -7.48 8.22 -68.64
N ASN A 692 -8.48 7.66 -67.96
CA ASN A 692 -9.57 6.92 -68.58
C ASN A 692 -10.46 7.79 -69.51
N ALA A 693 -10.44 9.11 -69.36
CA ALA A 693 -11.12 10.02 -70.28
C ALA A 693 -10.35 10.22 -71.60
N ARG A 694 -9.03 10.04 -71.59
CA ARG A 694 -8.16 10.20 -72.76
C ARG A 694 -8.08 8.95 -73.63
N HIS A 695 -8.13 7.79 -72.99
CA HIS A 695 -7.96 6.47 -73.58
C HIS A 695 -9.28 5.69 -73.41
N GLY A 696 -9.85 5.16 -74.51
CA GLY A 696 -11.17 4.51 -74.51
C GLY A 696 -12.08 4.97 -75.66
N LEU A 697 -13.37 4.60 -75.61
CA LEU A 697 -14.40 5.12 -76.53
C LEU A 697 -14.71 6.61 -76.22
N ALA A 698 -15.43 7.30 -77.09
CA ALA A 698 -15.61 8.75 -76.99
C ALA A 698 -16.21 9.22 -75.64
N ASP A 699 -15.42 9.98 -74.86
CA ASP A 699 -15.83 10.64 -73.62
C ASP A 699 -16.19 12.12 -73.90
N ASN A 700 -17.42 12.53 -73.55
CA ASN A 700 -17.94 13.91 -73.66
C ASN A 700 -18.25 14.56 -72.31
N GLY A 701 -17.78 13.96 -71.22
CA GLY A 701 -18.20 14.30 -69.86
C GLY A 701 -19.20 13.29 -69.30
N GLY A 702 -19.28 13.22 -67.98
CA GLY A 702 -20.13 12.24 -67.30
C GLY A 702 -20.26 12.47 -65.80
N ALA A 703 -21.09 11.63 -65.18
CA ALA A 703 -21.06 11.40 -63.74
C ALA A 703 -20.33 10.07 -63.48
N TRP A 704 -19.49 10.03 -62.46
CA TRP A 704 -18.73 8.84 -62.09
C TRP A 704 -18.71 8.66 -60.57
N VAL A 705 -18.57 7.41 -60.16
CA VAL A 705 -18.37 6.99 -58.78
C VAL A 705 -17.22 6.02 -58.77
N SER A 706 -16.29 6.19 -57.83
CA SER A 706 -15.12 5.32 -57.66
C SER A 706 -14.98 4.95 -56.19
N TYR A 707 -14.75 3.67 -55.94
CA TYR A 707 -14.20 3.19 -54.69
C TYR A 707 -12.67 3.22 -54.79
N PHE A 708 -12.01 3.65 -53.73
CA PHE A 708 -10.57 3.54 -53.57
C PHE A 708 -10.26 2.93 -52.21
N GLY A 709 -9.16 2.21 -52.13
CA GLY A 709 -8.60 1.76 -50.87
C GLY A 709 -7.16 1.32 -51.04
N GLY A 710 -6.47 1.16 -49.91
CA GLY A 710 -5.09 0.71 -49.90
C GLY A 710 -4.59 0.53 -48.48
N ASN A 711 -3.46 -0.16 -48.37
CA ASN A 711 -2.71 -0.32 -47.14
C ASN A 711 -1.35 0.38 -47.30
N PHE A 712 -0.91 1.06 -46.25
CA PHE A 712 0.36 1.77 -46.19
C PHE A 712 1.13 1.39 -44.93
N ASN A 713 2.43 1.20 -45.08
CA ASN A 713 3.38 1.09 -43.97
C ASN A 713 4.28 2.33 -44.03
N GLY A 714 4.27 3.15 -42.98
CA GLY A 714 5.15 4.30 -42.85
C GLY A 714 6.22 4.05 -41.78
N ASP A 715 7.50 4.22 -42.13
CA ASP A 715 8.64 4.08 -41.22
C ASP A 715 9.74 5.06 -41.64
N ASN A 716 9.95 6.14 -40.87
CA ASN A 716 11.04 7.10 -41.10
C ASN A 716 12.24 6.89 -40.14
N GLY A 717 12.25 5.79 -39.38
CA GLY A 717 13.22 5.51 -38.31
C GLY A 717 12.92 6.18 -36.96
N THR A 718 11.97 7.11 -36.89
CA THR A 718 11.46 7.74 -35.67
C THR A 718 10.02 7.32 -35.39
N ILE A 719 9.12 7.52 -36.37
CA ILE A 719 7.72 7.06 -36.33
C ILE A 719 7.55 5.77 -37.14
N ASN A 720 6.59 4.94 -36.74
CA ASN A 720 6.23 3.72 -37.44
C ASN A 720 4.71 3.44 -37.35
N TYR A 721 4.06 3.09 -38.46
CA TYR A 721 2.64 2.78 -38.46
C TYR A 721 2.20 1.89 -39.63
N ASP A 722 1.13 1.11 -39.41
CA ASP A 722 0.33 0.44 -40.45
C ASP A 722 -1.02 1.16 -40.59
N GLN A 723 -1.41 1.48 -41.83
CA GLN A 723 -2.61 2.22 -42.13
C GLN A 723 -3.45 1.53 -43.21
N ASP A 724 -4.71 1.23 -42.89
CA ASP A 724 -5.71 0.77 -43.83
C ASP A 724 -6.67 1.90 -44.21
N VAL A 725 -6.85 2.16 -45.50
CA VAL A 725 -7.72 3.23 -46.00
C VAL A 725 -8.77 2.69 -46.95
N ASN A 726 -10.02 3.13 -46.77
CA ASN A 726 -11.13 2.80 -47.66
C ASN A 726 -12.02 4.02 -47.87
N GLY A 727 -12.37 4.31 -49.12
CA GLY A 727 -13.14 5.51 -49.45
C GLY A 727 -13.92 5.43 -50.74
N ILE A 728 -14.81 6.40 -50.90
CA ILE A 728 -15.65 6.57 -52.09
C ILE A 728 -15.53 8.01 -52.56
N MET A 729 -15.29 8.18 -53.84
CA MET A 729 -15.28 9.46 -54.52
C MET A 729 -16.36 9.51 -55.60
N VAL A 730 -17.11 10.61 -55.63
CA VAL A 730 -18.15 10.89 -56.64
C VAL A 730 -17.79 12.15 -57.40
N GLY A 731 -17.98 12.16 -58.71
CA GLY A 731 -17.63 13.32 -59.52
C GLY A 731 -18.50 13.53 -60.75
N VAL A 732 -18.45 14.75 -61.25
CA VAL A 732 -19.16 15.18 -62.46
C VAL A 732 -18.24 16.09 -63.28
N ASP A 733 -18.13 15.81 -64.58
CA ASP A 733 -17.30 16.58 -65.49
C ASP A 733 -17.92 16.76 -66.86
N THR A 734 -17.62 17.87 -67.53
CA THR A 734 -18.08 18.14 -68.89
C THR A 734 -16.94 18.43 -69.84
N LYS A 735 -17.15 18.10 -71.11
CA LYS A 735 -16.18 18.37 -72.17
C LYS A 735 -16.53 19.64 -72.93
N VAL A 736 -15.54 20.52 -73.08
CA VAL A 736 -15.67 21.79 -73.78
C VAL A 736 -14.58 21.90 -74.84
N ASP A 737 -14.97 22.17 -76.08
CA ASP A 737 -14.02 22.46 -77.15
C ASP A 737 -13.66 23.95 -77.13
N GLY A 738 -12.36 24.28 -77.08
CA GLY A 738 -11.93 25.68 -77.02
C GLY A 738 -10.41 25.87 -77.12
N ASN A 739 -9.99 26.98 -77.73
CA ASN A 739 -8.59 27.41 -77.78
C ASN A 739 -7.61 26.33 -78.31
N ASN A 740 -7.97 25.63 -79.40
CA ASN A 740 -7.21 24.55 -80.02
C ASN A 740 -6.95 23.31 -79.12
N ALA A 741 -7.73 23.16 -78.05
CA ALA A 741 -7.69 22.01 -77.15
C ALA A 741 -9.11 21.48 -76.83
N LYS A 742 -9.16 20.22 -76.40
CA LYS A 742 -10.35 19.60 -75.81
C LYS A 742 -10.20 19.64 -74.30
N TRP A 743 -11.08 20.35 -73.63
CA TRP A 743 -11.06 20.53 -72.19
C TRP A 743 -12.05 19.58 -71.52
N ILE A 744 -11.65 18.98 -70.42
CA ILE A 744 -12.54 18.41 -69.42
C ILE A 744 -12.48 19.35 -68.22
N VAL A 745 -13.64 19.71 -67.67
CA VAL A 745 -13.74 20.49 -66.43
C VAL A 745 -14.77 19.83 -65.54
N GLY A 746 -14.42 19.57 -64.29
CA GLY A 746 -15.30 18.88 -63.36
C GLY A 746 -15.02 19.20 -61.90
N ALA A 747 -15.87 18.64 -61.06
CA ALA A 747 -15.74 18.66 -59.62
C ALA A 747 -16.02 17.25 -59.05
N ALA A 748 -15.37 16.93 -57.94
CA ALA A 748 -15.59 15.68 -57.22
C ALA A 748 -15.63 15.92 -55.70
N ALA A 749 -16.24 14.99 -54.98
CA ALA A 749 -16.23 14.94 -53.53
C ALA A 749 -15.84 13.52 -53.08
N GLY A 750 -14.97 13.44 -52.08
CA GLY A 750 -14.43 12.21 -51.51
C GLY A 750 -14.83 12.07 -50.04
N PHE A 751 -15.09 10.82 -49.63
CA PHE A 751 -15.24 10.43 -48.24
C PHE A 751 -14.38 9.20 -48.00
N ALA A 752 -13.48 9.25 -47.03
CA ALA A 752 -12.62 8.13 -46.69
C ALA A 752 -12.65 7.87 -45.18
N LYS A 753 -12.51 6.60 -44.84
CA LYS A 753 -12.14 6.14 -43.50
C LYS A 753 -10.74 5.55 -43.56
N GLY A 754 -9.92 5.90 -42.57
CA GLY A 754 -8.61 5.31 -42.35
C GLY A 754 -8.53 4.73 -40.94
N ASP A 755 -7.87 3.59 -40.79
CA ASP A 755 -7.56 3.00 -39.49
C ASP A 755 -6.03 2.90 -39.41
N LEU A 756 -5.42 3.62 -38.46
CA LEU A 756 -3.98 3.64 -38.19
C LEU A 756 -3.68 2.80 -36.95
N SER A 757 -2.62 2.00 -36.96
CA SER A 757 -2.22 1.25 -35.75
C SER A 757 -0.72 0.98 -35.66
N ASP A 758 -0.22 0.94 -34.42
CA ASP A 758 1.07 0.38 -34.02
C ASP A 758 1.03 0.00 -32.54
N ARG A 759 1.56 -1.17 -32.18
CA ARG A 759 1.56 -1.71 -30.79
C ARG A 759 0.16 -1.59 -30.13
N THR A 760 0.00 -0.79 -29.09
CA THR A 760 -1.32 -0.53 -28.46
C THR A 760 -2.01 0.73 -28.99
N GLY A 761 -1.31 1.55 -29.77
CA GLY A 761 -1.80 2.79 -30.34
C GLY A 761 -2.68 2.56 -31.57
N GLN A 762 -3.77 3.32 -31.64
CA GLN A 762 -4.74 3.31 -32.74
C GLN A 762 -5.21 4.73 -33.05
N VAL A 763 -5.46 5.03 -34.32
CA VAL A 763 -6.14 6.26 -34.74
C VAL A 763 -7.23 5.94 -35.76
N ASP A 764 -8.47 6.33 -35.44
CA ASP A 764 -9.58 6.30 -36.38
C ASP A 764 -9.61 7.63 -37.14
N GLN A 765 -9.58 7.56 -38.48
CA GLN A 765 -9.51 8.72 -39.36
C GLN A 765 -10.76 8.84 -40.24
N ASP A 766 -11.33 10.04 -40.31
CA ASP A 766 -12.46 10.40 -41.17
C ASP A 766 -12.07 11.59 -42.06
N SER A 767 -12.09 11.40 -43.38
CA SER A 767 -11.76 12.44 -44.37
C SER A 767 -12.96 12.87 -45.19
N GLN A 768 -13.10 14.18 -45.40
CA GLN A 768 -14.08 14.78 -46.29
C GLN A 768 -13.38 15.75 -47.25
N SER A 769 -13.42 15.44 -48.55
CA SER A 769 -12.66 16.18 -49.54
C SER A 769 -13.51 16.72 -50.69
N ALA A 770 -13.10 17.85 -51.24
CA ALA A 770 -13.69 18.48 -52.41
C ALA A 770 -12.61 18.83 -53.43
N TYR A 771 -12.82 18.42 -54.68
CA TYR A 771 -11.87 18.59 -55.78
C TYR A 771 -12.50 19.38 -56.92
N ILE A 772 -11.71 20.26 -57.53
CA ILE A 772 -11.98 20.86 -58.84
C ILE A 772 -10.85 20.45 -59.77
N TYR A 773 -11.18 19.90 -60.92
CA TYR A 773 -10.19 19.37 -61.85
C TYR A 773 -10.44 19.77 -63.29
N SER A 774 -9.36 19.83 -64.06
CA SER A 774 -9.40 20.09 -65.49
C SER A 774 -8.32 19.32 -66.24
N SER A 775 -8.64 18.90 -67.47
CA SER A 775 -7.70 18.24 -68.38
C SER A 775 -7.79 18.88 -69.76
N ALA A 776 -6.69 19.43 -70.27
CA ALA A 776 -6.58 20.02 -71.60
C ALA A 776 -5.80 19.10 -72.54
N ARG A 777 -6.41 18.64 -73.63
CA ARG A 777 -5.75 17.85 -74.67
C ARG A 777 -5.61 18.63 -75.96
N PHE A 778 -4.38 18.85 -76.40
CA PHE A 778 -4.06 19.61 -77.61
C PHE A 778 -4.04 18.73 -78.86
N ALA A 779 -4.17 19.36 -80.04
CA ALA A 779 -4.16 18.65 -81.32
C ALA A 779 -2.83 17.92 -81.64
N ASN A 780 -1.73 18.32 -80.99
CA ASN A 780 -0.43 17.68 -81.09
C ASN A 780 -0.22 16.53 -80.09
N ASN A 781 -1.29 16.01 -79.47
CA ASN A 781 -1.26 14.92 -78.48
C ASN A 781 -0.56 15.23 -77.15
N ILE A 782 -0.16 16.48 -76.92
CA ILE A 782 0.23 16.94 -75.58
C ILE A 782 -1.04 17.09 -74.74
N PHE A 783 -0.99 16.73 -73.46
CA PHE A 783 -2.04 17.03 -72.51
C PHE A 783 -1.48 17.63 -71.21
N VAL A 784 -2.34 18.39 -70.54
CA VAL A 784 -2.09 18.96 -69.22
C VAL A 784 -3.31 18.69 -68.36
N ASP A 785 -3.11 17.97 -67.26
CA ASP A 785 -4.10 17.80 -66.21
C ASP A 785 -3.75 18.71 -65.04
N GLY A 786 -4.77 19.26 -64.41
CA GLY A 786 -4.65 20.05 -63.20
C GLY A 786 -5.81 19.81 -62.26
N ASN A 787 -5.56 19.81 -60.96
CA ASN A 787 -6.60 19.83 -59.94
C ASN A 787 -6.19 20.67 -58.73
N LEU A 788 -7.22 21.08 -57.98
CA LEU A 788 -7.12 21.73 -56.69
C LEU A 788 -8.09 21.02 -55.75
N SER A 789 -7.66 20.74 -54.53
CA SER A 789 -8.44 20.04 -53.52
C SER A 789 -8.43 20.79 -52.19
N TYR A 790 -9.52 20.61 -51.45
CA TYR A 790 -9.62 20.93 -50.04
C TYR A 790 -10.10 19.66 -49.32
N SER A 791 -9.43 19.30 -48.23
CA SER A 791 -9.72 18.11 -47.43
C SER A 791 -9.80 18.51 -45.97
N HIS A 792 -10.78 17.96 -45.26
CA HIS A 792 -10.91 18.10 -43.81
C HIS A 792 -10.82 16.72 -43.19
N PHE A 793 -9.89 16.55 -42.24
CA PHE A 793 -9.61 15.30 -41.56
C PHE A 793 -9.99 15.42 -40.08
N ASN A 794 -10.69 14.42 -39.55
CA ASN A 794 -10.89 14.21 -38.12
C ASN A 794 -10.17 12.94 -37.72
N ASN A 795 -9.44 12.99 -36.60
CA ASN A 795 -8.62 11.89 -36.12
C ASN A 795 -8.91 11.69 -34.64
N ASP A 796 -9.29 10.48 -34.26
CA ASP A 796 -9.52 10.07 -32.89
C ASP A 796 -8.45 9.04 -32.47
N LEU A 797 -7.56 9.43 -31.55
CA LEU A 797 -6.42 8.65 -31.09
C LEU A 797 -6.75 7.92 -29.79
N SER A 798 -6.28 6.68 -29.67
CA SER A 798 -6.24 5.95 -28.40
C SER A 798 -5.00 5.07 -28.25
N ALA A 799 -4.51 4.89 -27.02
CA ALA A 799 -3.37 4.01 -26.70
C ALA A 799 -3.39 3.60 -25.22
N ASN A 800 -2.47 2.73 -24.80
CA ASN A 800 -2.20 2.46 -23.39
C ASN A 800 -0.76 2.85 -23.03
N MET A 801 -0.58 3.33 -21.80
CA MET A 801 0.74 3.59 -21.22
C MET A 801 1.38 2.29 -20.69
N SER A 802 2.66 2.33 -20.36
CA SER A 802 3.44 1.21 -19.80
C SER A 802 2.88 0.63 -18.50
N ASP A 803 2.16 1.43 -17.72
CA ASP A 803 1.46 1.04 -16.47
C ASP A 803 0.04 0.49 -16.72
N GLY A 804 -0.43 0.50 -17.97
CA GLY A 804 -1.77 0.08 -18.38
C GLY A 804 -2.82 1.18 -18.39
N THR A 805 -2.47 2.43 -18.07
CA THR A 805 -3.38 3.58 -18.11
C THR A 805 -3.81 3.88 -19.55
N TYR A 806 -5.12 4.07 -19.78
CA TYR A 806 -5.67 4.40 -21.10
C TYR A 806 -5.48 5.88 -21.44
N VAL A 807 -5.10 6.16 -22.69
CA VAL A 807 -4.87 7.51 -23.23
C VAL A 807 -5.73 7.71 -24.46
N ASP A 808 -6.31 8.90 -24.58
CA ASP A 808 -7.13 9.32 -25.72
C ASP A 808 -6.87 10.79 -26.08
N GLY A 809 -7.19 11.13 -27.33
CA GLY A 809 -7.21 12.51 -27.80
C GLY A 809 -7.85 12.63 -29.17
N ASN A 810 -8.27 13.83 -29.54
CA ASN A 810 -8.82 14.11 -30.85
C ASN A 810 -8.17 15.34 -31.48
N THR A 811 -8.06 15.33 -32.80
CA THR A 811 -7.54 16.45 -33.57
C THR A 811 -8.21 16.53 -34.93
N SER A 812 -8.31 17.74 -35.45
CA SER A 812 -8.82 17.98 -36.80
C SER A 812 -7.84 18.82 -37.59
N SER A 813 -7.70 18.54 -38.88
CA SER A 813 -6.82 19.31 -39.76
C SER A 813 -7.49 19.63 -41.09
N ASP A 814 -7.19 20.83 -41.59
CA ASP A 814 -7.60 21.29 -42.91
C ASP A 814 -6.40 21.24 -43.85
N ALA A 815 -6.58 20.69 -45.04
CA ALA A 815 -5.52 20.57 -46.02
C ALA A 815 -5.93 21.13 -47.39
N TRP A 816 -4.99 21.84 -48.02
CA TRP A 816 -5.10 22.31 -49.39
C TRP A 816 -4.11 21.57 -50.27
N GLY A 817 -4.63 20.93 -51.32
CA GLY A 817 -3.82 20.14 -52.23
C GLY A 817 -3.91 20.63 -53.66
N PHE A 818 -2.89 20.36 -54.45
CA PHE A 818 -2.92 20.56 -55.90
C PHE A 818 -2.20 19.44 -56.63
N GLY A 819 -2.53 19.26 -57.90
CA GLY A 819 -1.82 18.35 -58.77
C GLY A 819 -1.75 18.86 -60.19
N LEU A 820 -0.61 18.61 -60.83
CA LEU A 820 -0.34 18.95 -62.22
C LEU A 820 0.33 17.77 -62.90
N LYS A 821 -0.22 17.28 -64.02
CA LYS A 821 0.36 16.20 -64.84
C LYS A 821 0.50 16.65 -66.29
N LEU A 822 1.71 16.62 -66.81
CA LEU A 822 2.04 16.94 -68.20
C LEU A 822 2.49 15.66 -68.89
N GLY A 823 1.91 15.34 -70.05
CA GLY A 823 2.31 14.16 -70.80
C GLY A 823 2.06 14.27 -72.30
N TYR A 824 2.48 13.21 -73.00
CA TYR A 824 2.36 13.11 -74.45
C TYR A 824 1.78 11.75 -74.84
N ASP A 825 0.62 11.73 -75.49
CA ASP A 825 -0.01 10.50 -75.95
C ASP A 825 0.61 10.03 -77.28
N LEU A 826 1.57 9.11 -77.22
CA LEU A 826 2.11 8.45 -78.40
C LEU A 826 1.18 7.30 -78.84
N LYS A 827 0.52 7.47 -79.98
CA LYS A 827 -0.30 6.39 -80.57
C LYS A 827 0.57 5.35 -81.29
N LEU A 828 0.38 4.07 -80.94
CA LEU A 828 1.00 2.92 -81.58
C LEU A 828 -0.04 2.19 -82.45
N GLY A 829 -0.13 2.60 -83.72
CA GLY A 829 -1.19 2.12 -84.63
C GLY A 829 -2.57 2.67 -84.26
N ASP A 830 -3.62 1.90 -84.56
CA ASP A 830 -5.02 2.32 -84.35
C ASP A 830 -5.56 2.01 -82.94
N ALA A 831 -4.88 1.16 -82.16
CA ALA A 831 -5.40 0.60 -80.91
C ALA A 831 -4.45 0.71 -79.69
N GLY A 832 -3.13 0.84 -79.90
CA GLY A 832 -2.15 0.93 -78.81
C GLY A 832 -1.79 2.39 -78.47
N TYR A 833 -1.39 2.63 -77.22
CA TYR A 833 -0.80 3.91 -76.81
C TYR A 833 0.33 3.71 -75.79
N VAL A 834 1.26 4.66 -75.78
CA VAL A 834 2.28 4.84 -74.76
C VAL A 834 2.30 6.32 -74.38
N THR A 835 2.21 6.62 -73.10
CA THR A 835 2.07 7.97 -72.57
C THR A 835 3.15 8.21 -71.53
N PRO A 836 4.35 8.71 -71.92
CA PRO A 836 5.28 9.28 -70.96
C PRO A 836 4.68 10.55 -70.35
N TYR A 837 4.88 10.73 -69.05
CA TYR A 837 4.42 11.90 -68.32
C TYR A 837 5.38 12.27 -67.17
N GLY A 838 5.24 13.51 -66.72
CA GLY A 838 5.71 13.96 -65.43
C GLY A 838 4.58 14.65 -64.68
N SER A 839 4.52 14.44 -63.37
CA SER A 839 3.57 15.12 -62.49
C SER A 839 4.23 15.65 -61.24
N VAL A 840 3.62 16.71 -60.72
CA VAL A 840 3.92 17.29 -59.41
C VAL A 840 2.61 17.47 -58.68
N SER A 841 2.57 17.05 -57.43
CA SER A 841 1.44 17.22 -56.54
C SER A 841 1.93 17.67 -55.18
N GLY A 842 1.22 18.58 -54.54
CA GLY A 842 1.58 19.05 -53.21
C GLY A 842 0.36 19.14 -52.32
N LEU A 843 0.54 18.81 -51.04
CA LEU A 843 -0.44 18.93 -49.98
C LEU A 843 0.14 19.83 -48.89
N PHE A 844 -0.67 20.79 -48.44
CA PHE A 844 -0.33 21.70 -47.35
C PHE A 844 -1.41 21.55 -46.29
N GLN A 845 -1.08 20.90 -45.18
CA GLN A 845 -1.98 20.63 -44.06
C GLN A 845 -1.71 21.61 -42.92
N SER A 846 -2.76 22.22 -42.38
CA SER A 846 -2.65 23.06 -41.18
C SER A 846 -2.37 22.22 -39.94
N GLY A 847 -1.44 22.67 -39.10
CA GLY A 847 -1.26 22.11 -37.76
C GLY A 847 -2.35 22.58 -36.80
N ASP A 848 -2.72 21.69 -35.88
CA ASP A 848 -3.59 21.97 -34.75
C ASP A 848 -2.80 21.70 -33.47
N ASP A 849 -3.07 22.48 -32.43
CA ASP A 849 -2.42 22.34 -31.12
C ASP A 849 -3.40 21.63 -30.18
N TYR A 850 -3.04 20.45 -29.68
CA TYR A 850 -3.94 19.63 -28.87
C TYR A 850 -3.23 18.94 -27.71
N GLN A 851 -4.03 18.50 -26.73
CA GLN A 851 -3.57 17.82 -25.52
C GLN A 851 -4.27 16.48 -25.39
N LEU A 852 -3.50 15.41 -25.13
CA LEU A 852 -4.03 14.09 -24.81
C LEU A 852 -4.50 14.00 -23.35
N SER A 853 -5.29 12.98 -23.02
CA SER A 853 -5.82 12.78 -21.66
C SER A 853 -4.76 12.45 -20.60
N ASN A 854 -3.53 12.11 -21.00
CA ASN A 854 -2.36 11.94 -20.12
C ASN A 854 -1.47 13.18 -19.99
N ASP A 855 -2.00 14.35 -20.35
CA ASP A 855 -1.34 15.66 -20.34
C ASP A 855 -0.27 15.92 -21.40
N MET A 856 0.01 14.98 -22.32
CA MET A 856 0.92 15.22 -23.44
C MET A 856 0.39 16.32 -24.37
N LYS A 857 1.24 17.31 -24.67
CA LYS A 857 0.94 18.41 -25.59
C LYS A 857 1.62 18.18 -26.91
N VAL A 858 0.86 18.34 -27.98
CA VAL A 858 1.31 18.19 -29.36
C VAL A 858 1.01 19.49 -30.09
N ASP A 859 2.08 20.15 -30.54
CA ASP A 859 2.05 21.43 -31.21
C ASP A 859 2.76 21.32 -32.57
N GLY A 860 2.55 22.28 -33.46
CA GLY A 860 3.37 22.41 -34.68
C GLY A 860 3.13 21.33 -35.75
N GLN A 861 1.99 20.63 -35.72
CA GLN A 861 1.64 19.53 -36.65
C GLN A 861 1.32 19.96 -38.09
N SER A 862 1.82 21.11 -38.56
CA SER A 862 1.70 21.47 -39.97
C SER A 862 2.50 20.49 -40.82
N TYR A 863 1.89 19.98 -41.89
CA TYR A 863 2.53 18.97 -42.72
C TYR A 863 2.44 19.34 -44.19
N ASP A 864 3.61 19.61 -44.76
CA ASP A 864 3.77 19.96 -46.16
C ASP A 864 4.46 18.79 -46.89
N SER A 865 3.82 18.29 -47.94
CA SER A 865 4.38 17.23 -48.79
C SER A 865 4.36 17.68 -50.25
N MET A 866 5.48 17.47 -50.95
CA MET A 866 5.60 17.73 -52.37
C MET A 866 6.12 16.49 -53.11
N ARG A 867 5.21 15.85 -53.82
CA ARG A 867 5.46 14.61 -54.57
C ARG A 867 5.73 14.88 -56.04
N TYR A 868 6.83 14.31 -56.53
CA TYR A 868 7.25 14.34 -57.92
C TYR A 868 7.18 12.94 -58.51
N GLU A 869 6.54 12.80 -59.67
CA GLU A 869 6.40 11.51 -60.34
C GLU A 869 6.79 11.60 -61.81
N LEU A 870 7.62 10.67 -62.26
CA LEU A 870 8.01 10.50 -63.66
C LEU A 870 7.64 9.08 -64.10
N GLY A 871 6.73 8.97 -65.06
CA GLY A 871 6.14 7.68 -65.41
C GLY A 871 5.80 7.49 -66.87
N VAL A 872 5.43 6.26 -67.19
CA VAL A 872 4.96 5.83 -68.49
C VAL A 872 3.72 4.95 -68.31
N ASP A 873 2.62 5.35 -68.95
CA ASP A 873 1.40 4.55 -69.06
C ASP A 873 1.39 3.86 -70.44
N ALA A 874 1.10 2.57 -70.50
CA ALA A 874 1.00 1.83 -71.76
C ALA A 874 -0.28 1.00 -71.79
N GLY A 875 -1.04 1.05 -72.89
CA GLY A 875 -2.28 0.30 -73.00
C GLY A 875 -2.67 -0.07 -74.42
N TYR A 876 -3.63 -0.99 -74.53
CA TYR A 876 -4.12 -1.48 -75.81
C TYR A 876 -5.63 -1.65 -75.79
N THR A 877 -6.35 -0.98 -76.69
CA THR A 877 -7.82 -1.03 -76.76
C THR A 877 -8.30 -2.12 -77.71
N PHE A 878 -8.97 -3.14 -77.16
CA PHE A 878 -9.68 -4.18 -77.91
C PHE A 878 -11.13 -3.75 -78.16
N THR A 879 -11.45 -3.36 -79.39
CA THR A 879 -12.82 -3.01 -79.80
C THR A 879 -13.58 -4.25 -80.28
N TYR A 880 -14.66 -4.62 -79.60
CA TYR A 880 -15.50 -5.78 -79.93
C TYR A 880 -16.69 -5.41 -80.84
N SER A 881 -17.24 -4.20 -80.67
CA SER A 881 -18.33 -3.62 -81.49
C SER A 881 -18.25 -2.07 -81.47
N GLU A 882 -19.14 -1.37 -82.18
CA GLU A 882 -19.19 0.12 -82.16
C GLU A 882 -19.26 0.71 -80.73
N ASP A 883 -19.91 0.00 -79.81
CA ASP A 883 -20.20 0.49 -78.45
C ASP A 883 -19.50 -0.32 -77.33
N GLN A 884 -18.63 -1.29 -77.67
CA GLN A 884 -17.96 -2.15 -76.69
C GLN A 884 -16.46 -2.24 -76.91
N ALA A 885 -15.69 -1.93 -75.86
CA ALA A 885 -14.23 -2.03 -75.88
C ALA A 885 -13.66 -2.38 -74.50
N LEU A 886 -12.53 -3.11 -74.49
CA LEU A 886 -11.72 -3.39 -73.31
C LEU A 886 -10.32 -2.81 -73.51
N THR A 887 -9.83 -2.01 -72.56
CA THR A 887 -8.49 -1.43 -72.58
C THR A 887 -7.73 -1.84 -71.32
N PRO A 888 -6.95 -2.94 -71.35
CA PRO A 888 -5.91 -3.15 -70.35
C PRO A 888 -4.82 -2.08 -70.48
N TYR A 889 -4.28 -1.67 -69.34
CA TYR A 889 -3.17 -0.75 -69.24
C TYR A 889 -2.22 -1.12 -68.10
N PHE A 890 -0.99 -0.66 -68.24
CA PHE A 890 0.11 -0.83 -67.31
C PHE A 890 0.71 0.55 -67.00
N LYS A 891 1.07 0.78 -65.74
CA LYS A 891 1.70 2.00 -65.26
C LYS A 891 3.06 1.63 -64.65
N LEU A 892 4.09 2.38 -64.99
CA LEU A 892 5.39 2.31 -64.32
C LEU A 892 5.87 3.74 -64.08
N ALA A 893 6.15 4.08 -62.82
CA ALA A 893 6.65 5.40 -62.47
C ALA A 893 7.71 5.34 -61.38
N TYR A 894 8.60 6.32 -61.40
CA TYR A 894 9.46 6.67 -60.28
C TYR A 894 8.82 7.84 -59.55
N VAL A 895 8.67 7.71 -58.24
CA VAL A 895 8.05 8.69 -57.34
C VAL A 895 9.11 9.15 -56.33
N TYR A 896 9.12 10.44 -56.05
CA TYR A 896 9.92 11.02 -54.96
C TYR A 896 9.01 11.95 -54.16
N ASP A 897 8.92 11.73 -52.86
CA ASP A 897 8.19 12.59 -51.92
C ASP A 897 9.19 13.40 -51.10
N ASP A 898 8.98 14.71 -51.05
CA ASP A 898 9.75 15.67 -50.25
C ASP A 898 8.83 16.22 -49.15
N SER A 899 9.11 15.84 -47.91
CA SER A 899 8.20 15.98 -46.77
C SER A 899 8.96 16.05 -45.45
N ASN A 900 10.06 16.82 -45.43
CA ASN A 900 10.85 17.09 -44.22
C ASN A 900 10.06 18.00 -43.25
N ASN A 901 9.28 17.37 -42.36
CA ASN A 901 8.41 18.01 -41.38
C ASN A 901 8.84 17.63 -39.97
N ASP A 902 8.69 18.58 -39.05
CA ASP A 902 8.91 18.41 -37.62
C ASP A 902 7.65 18.82 -36.86
N ALA A 903 7.45 18.20 -35.70
CA ALA A 903 6.42 18.62 -34.77
C ALA A 903 6.94 18.67 -33.34
N ASP A 904 6.36 19.56 -32.54
CA ASP A 904 6.78 19.79 -31.16
C ASP A 904 5.91 18.96 -30.22
N VAL A 905 6.51 18.03 -29.48
CA VAL A 905 5.84 17.28 -28.40
C VAL A 905 6.42 17.71 -27.07
N ASN A 906 5.60 18.31 -26.21
CA ASN A 906 6.05 18.93 -24.95
C ASN A 906 7.23 19.90 -25.09
N GLY A 907 7.40 20.51 -26.28
CA GLY A 907 8.51 21.42 -26.59
C GLY A 907 9.76 20.75 -27.19
N ASP A 908 9.75 19.43 -27.38
CA ASP A 908 10.78 18.72 -28.15
C ASP A 908 10.37 18.60 -29.62
N SER A 909 11.24 19.08 -30.52
CA SER A 909 11.04 18.96 -31.97
C SER A 909 11.43 17.55 -32.43
N ILE A 910 10.44 16.81 -32.95
CA ILE A 910 10.56 15.41 -33.38
C ILE A 910 10.22 15.31 -34.87
N ASP A 911 11.05 14.60 -35.62
CA ASP A 911 10.86 14.37 -37.06
C ASP A 911 9.68 13.42 -37.31
N ASN A 912 8.64 13.95 -37.95
CA ASN A 912 7.46 13.19 -38.39
C ASN A 912 7.30 13.17 -39.92
N GLY A 913 8.31 13.63 -40.64
CA GLY A 913 8.35 13.65 -42.09
C GLY A 913 8.60 12.26 -42.66
N VAL A 914 7.86 11.90 -43.72
CA VAL A 914 8.06 10.62 -44.41
C VAL A 914 8.47 10.87 -45.85
N GLU A 915 9.76 11.01 -46.09
CA GLU A 915 10.34 11.37 -47.38
C GLU A 915 10.86 10.15 -48.15
N GLY A 916 11.19 10.32 -49.42
CA GLY A 916 12.01 9.33 -50.10
C GLY A 916 11.54 8.91 -51.49
N SER A 917 12.32 8.00 -52.05
CA SER A 917 12.15 7.52 -53.42
C SER A 917 11.41 6.19 -53.44
N ALA A 918 10.43 6.06 -54.33
CA ALA A 918 9.67 4.85 -54.54
C ALA A 918 9.48 4.51 -56.01
N VAL A 919 9.20 3.24 -56.30
CA VAL A 919 8.83 2.74 -57.62
C VAL A 919 7.37 2.31 -57.59
N ARG A 920 6.56 2.93 -58.45
CA ARG A 920 5.16 2.61 -58.64
C ARG A 920 4.98 1.63 -59.79
N VAL A 921 4.30 0.52 -59.52
CA VAL A 921 3.89 -0.46 -60.54
C VAL A 921 2.38 -0.61 -60.47
N GLY A 922 1.70 -0.38 -61.59
CA GLY A 922 0.24 -0.43 -61.67
C GLY A 922 -0.26 -1.27 -62.84
N LEU A 923 -1.39 -1.95 -62.62
CA LEU A 923 -2.10 -2.71 -63.65
C LEU A 923 -3.58 -2.39 -63.57
N GLY A 924 -4.20 -2.14 -64.71
CA GLY A 924 -5.62 -1.82 -64.75
C GLY A 924 -6.31 -2.20 -66.04
N THR A 925 -7.63 -2.15 -65.99
CA THR A 925 -8.51 -2.39 -67.13
C THR A 925 -9.65 -1.38 -67.14
N GLN A 926 -10.02 -0.94 -68.34
CA GLN A 926 -11.20 -0.13 -68.57
C GLN A 926 -12.13 -0.87 -69.54
N PHE A 927 -13.39 -1.03 -69.17
CA PHE A 927 -14.41 -1.70 -69.99
C PHE A 927 -15.54 -0.73 -70.33
N SER A 928 -15.81 -0.55 -71.62
CA SER A 928 -16.98 0.18 -72.12
C SER A 928 -18.07 -0.83 -72.45
N PHE A 929 -19.19 -0.81 -71.72
CA PHE A 929 -20.31 -1.74 -71.93
C PHE A 929 -21.28 -1.25 -73.01
N THR A 930 -21.48 0.07 -73.05
CA THR A 930 -22.29 0.78 -74.05
C THR A 930 -21.65 2.13 -74.36
N LYS A 931 -22.16 2.85 -75.36
CA LYS A 931 -21.82 4.26 -75.64
C LYS A 931 -21.81 5.15 -74.38
N ASN A 932 -22.71 4.91 -73.43
CA ASN A 932 -22.94 5.80 -72.29
C ASN A 932 -22.46 5.21 -70.95
N PHE A 933 -22.00 3.95 -70.90
CA PHE A 933 -21.66 3.30 -69.62
C PHE A 933 -20.32 2.55 -69.71
N SER A 934 -19.41 2.88 -68.78
CA SER A 934 -18.08 2.26 -68.66
C SER A 934 -17.73 1.98 -67.20
N ALA A 935 -16.92 0.96 -66.97
CA ALA A 935 -16.26 0.72 -65.68
C ALA A 935 -14.74 0.66 -65.87
N TYR A 936 -14.02 0.88 -64.78
CA TYR A 936 -12.57 0.72 -64.72
C TYR A 936 -12.18 0.11 -63.39
N THR A 937 -11.05 -0.58 -63.40
CA THR A 937 -10.40 -1.09 -62.19
C THR A 937 -8.90 -1.03 -62.37
N ASP A 938 -8.18 -0.62 -61.34
CA ASP A 938 -6.73 -0.73 -61.27
C ASP A 938 -6.26 -1.11 -59.88
N ALA A 939 -5.11 -1.77 -59.85
CA ALA A 939 -4.36 -2.04 -58.65
C ALA A 939 -2.95 -1.47 -58.82
N ASN A 940 -2.44 -0.82 -57.79
CA ASN A 940 -1.08 -0.26 -57.77
C ASN A 940 -0.33 -0.77 -56.55
N TYR A 941 1.00 -0.82 -56.70
CA TYR A 941 1.96 -1.07 -55.63
C TYR A 941 3.00 0.05 -55.69
N LEU A 942 3.38 0.59 -54.54
CA LEU A 942 4.45 1.57 -54.40
C LEU A 942 5.46 1.01 -53.40
N GLY A 943 6.66 0.67 -53.85
CA GLY A 943 7.74 0.21 -52.96
C GLY A 943 8.85 1.25 -52.90
N GLY A 944 9.23 1.71 -51.71
CA GLY A 944 10.08 2.86 -51.47
C GLY A 944 10.94 2.78 -50.21
N GLY A 945 11.40 3.96 -49.75
CA GLY A 945 12.24 4.11 -48.55
C GLY A 945 11.39 4.15 -47.28
N ASP A 946 10.68 5.26 -47.08
CA ASP A 946 10.03 5.54 -45.78
C ASP A 946 8.49 5.35 -45.82
N VAL A 947 7.87 5.27 -47.00
CA VAL A 947 6.48 4.80 -47.17
C VAL A 947 6.42 3.69 -48.22
N ASP A 948 5.87 2.55 -47.82
CA ASP A 948 5.45 1.48 -48.70
C ASP A 948 3.92 1.45 -48.82
N GLN A 949 3.41 1.36 -50.04
CA GLN A 949 2.01 1.07 -50.33
C GLN A 949 1.90 -0.38 -50.81
N ASP A 950 1.67 -1.29 -49.86
CA ASP A 950 1.63 -2.73 -50.08
C ASP A 950 0.61 -3.14 -51.15
N TRP A 951 -0.51 -2.43 -51.18
CA TRP A 951 -1.46 -2.50 -52.26
C TRP A 951 -2.35 -1.26 -52.28
N SER A 952 -2.81 -0.90 -53.46
CA SER A 952 -3.93 0.01 -53.64
C SER A 952 -4.87 -0.52 -54.71
N ALA A 953 -6.16 -0.27 -54.55
CA ALA A 953 -7.17 -0.68 -55.49
C ALA A 953 -8.13 0.47 -55.76
N ASN A 954 -8.45 0.67 -57.03
CA ASN A 954 -9.47 1.60 -57.48
C ASN A 954 -10.47 0.84 -58.36
N VAL A 955 -11.77 1.03 -58.09
CA VAL A 955 -12.85 0.46 -58.89
C VAL A 955 -13.92 1.52 -59.12
N GLY A 956 -14.13 1.90 -60.38
CA GLY A 956 -15.09 2.95 -60.71
C GLY A 956 -16.06 2.59 -61.83
N VAL A 957 -17.21 3.23 -61.77
CA VAL A 957 -18.25 3.20 -62.81
C VAL A 957 -18.56 4.62 -63.26
N LYS A 958 -18.92 4.75 -64.53
CA LYS A 958 -19.17 6.04 -65.15
C LYS A 958 -20.35 5.98 -66.12
N TYR A 959 -21.14 7.04 -66.08
CA TYR A 959 -22.16 7.36 -67.08
C TYR A 959 -21.76 8.61 -67.90
N THR A 960 -21.60 8.47 -69.20
CA THR A 960 -21.24 9.54 -70.17
C THR A 960 -22.50 10.03 -70.89
N TRP A 961 -22.65 11.34 -71.19
CA TRP A 961 -23.81 11.88 -71.92
C TRP A 961 -23.63 12.07 -73.43
#